data_AF-A0A5N0TD84-F1
#
_entry.id   AF-A0A5N0TD84-F1
#
_cell.length_a   1.000
_cell.length_b   1.000
_cell.length_c   1.000
_cell.angle_alpha   90.00
_cell.angle_beta   90.00
_cell.angle_gamma   90.00
#
_symmetry.space_group_name_H-M   'P 1'
#
loop_
_entity.id
_entity.type
_entity.pdbx_description
1 polymer ?
#
loop_
_entity_poly.entity_id
_entity_poly.type
_entity_poly.pdbx_seq_one_letter_code
_entity_poly.pdbx_strand_id
1 'polypeptide(L)'
;MKRTSIKIAIGLALAATGSAQAAGPLYLWQGGETPTPYKWDTSNGPIPVYTDGGPADANGVPTFTFDYNGEFAFLTIERANEITAFAFNEWNSVSMSTFDAQIAGTIESVTGIADVTGANATEIYDQENGYGFFVNYDTDGSILEDYFGVSRDGVLGIAFPEWADEATGEITEATAVINGWYVYDTDTEGNMMAGVFTHEFGHAINLSHTQVNGDLAYAPAYANRTAGPRTCEDLPVIEYYQQIETMFPFISNGSPAAEAQSEISVTDDKVAISNLYPTAEYATELGSISGVLRLKDGQTEYSGVNVIARNVNNPFFDAVSAQAGDQTQGLVGPDGRFTINGLTPGESYVLYINEIWQGGFPTTPQPIVSQAEYWNEAESNDPATDDVCDATPIVAEAGVTKTADITFNGYLDGIQYTPIVSAFLTDMAKNGRSSAGQAGTTAFKWDAIHGFKVLGEDIVGGNVKTNRNGKVLTVMHDRNGNGIGEAALFRFKGESLKGEIQHLGDLNGNTCGGTGQSGTNASYPWDVDAAGHTVVGTAYVDTDGDGGCSTYAKQEVVPFIWTHGKDGGMRQLDNSGIPRATSWARAHAVSGNGKVVLGNNGGSAALAWVEEGPVKVLYGGEYSAREATAVSYDGTKVALDTFNKGPVLWNPYTEEYTEIGSLTWCVDLPYNHFFLGNLCEQGFTPEEIEAAVGPIAVLPIDMNDDGTVIVGRAGSLFTGTVGGLYVEGLGWMSLAKFFEKQGVAEAFDFPMDNPLSVDGDGNKLVGGLAGAQMSWYVDMSEVFVCEDGKDVSTTFPGGLVNKVQNGAEIGRCAFID
;
A
#
# COMPACT_ATOMS: atom_id res chain seq x y z
N MET A 1 1.05 44.77 -8.03
CA MET A 1 1.24 43.54 -7.24
C MET A 1 1.85 42.48 -8.14
N LYS A 2 2.56 41.50 -7.56
CA LYS A 2 2.98 40.30 -8.28
C LYS A 2 1.84 39.30 -8.15
N ARG A 3 1.09 39.08 -9.22
CA ARG A 3 0.09 38.01 -9.31
C ARG A 3 0.78 36.80 -9.94
N THR A 4 0.49 35.61 -9.45
CA THR A 4 1.02 34.35 -10.01
C THR A 4 -0.11 33.38 -10.26
N SER A 5 0.08 32.58 -11.31
CA SER A 5 -0.82 31.48 -11.62
C SER A 5 -0.49 30.29 -10.73
N ILE A 6 -1.53 29.71 -10.10
CA ILE A 6 -1.40 28.50 -9.25
C ILE A 6 -1.26 27.23 -10.12
N LYS A 7 -1.52 27.34 -11.43
CA LYS A 7 -1.59 26.24 -12.41
C LYS A 7 -0.38 25.34 -12.55
N ILE A 8 0.83 25.85 -12.29
CA ILE A 8 2.07 25.07 -12.50
C ILE A 8 2.11 23.83 -11.57
N ALA A 9 1.36 23.82 -10.47
CA ALA A 9 1.21 22.67 -9.59
C ALA A 9 0.22 21.59 -10.12
N ILE A 10 -0.75 21.96 -10.96
CA ILE A 10 -1.89 21.11 -11.36
C ILE A 10 -1.48 20.04 -12.38
N GLY A 11 -0.71 20.42 -13.41
CA GLY A 11 -0.23 19.48 -14.43
C GLY A 11 0.72 18.39 -13.90
N LEU A 12 1.34 18.61 -12.73
CA LEU A 12 2.16 17.63 -12.02
C LEU A 12 1.33 16.75 -11.07
N ALA A 13 0.28 17.29 -10.45
CA ALA A 13 -0.59 16.54 -9.53
C ALA A 13 -1.54 15.57 -10.26
N LEU A 14 -2.11 15.98 -11.40
CA LEU A 14 -3.03 15.13 -12.20
C LEU A 14 -2.30 14.01 -12.97
N ALA A 15 -1.00 14.17 -13.25
CA ALA A 15 -0.21 13.20 -14.02
C ALA A 15 0.53 12.16 -13.14
N ALA A 16 0.61 12.37 -11.82
CA ALA A 16 1.47 11.58 -10.93
C ALA A 16 0.80 10.39 -10.22
N THR A 17 -0.53 10.23 -10.29
CA THR A 17 -1.23 9.20 -9.51
C THR A 17 -1.81 8.10 -10.41
N GLY A 18 -1.19 6.91 -10.36
CA GLY A 18 -1.64 5.69 -11.03
C GLY A 18 -2.89 5.03 -10.42
N SER A 19 -3.72 5.79 -9.69
CA SER A 19 -4.90 5.29 -8.98
C SER A 19 -5.91 6.43 -8.86
N ALA A 20 -7.03 6.34 -9.61
CA ALA A 20 -8.21 7.24 -9.68
C ALA A 20 -7.95 8.77 -9.61
N GLN A 21 -8.41 9.51 -10.62
CA GLN A 21 -8.19 10.96 -10.80
C GLN A 21 -9.02 11.84 -9.85
N ALA A 22 -8.95 11.61 -8.53
CA ALA A 22 -9.68 12.33 -7.49
C ALA A 22 -8.72 13.08 -6.54
N ALA A 23 -8.10 14.16 -7.03
CA ALA A 23 -7.20 15.00 -6.24
C ALA A 23 -7.86 16.36 -5.92
N GLY A 24 -7.90 16.73 -4.64
CA GLY A 24 -8.52 17.97 -4.16
C GLY A 24 -7.64 18.65 -3.11
N PRO A 25 -6.53 19.28 -3.50
CA PRO A 25 -5.55 19.82 -2.56
C PRO A 25 -6.03 21.12 -1.93
N LEU A 26 -5.67 21.33 -0.67
CA LEU A 26 -5.73 22.64 -0.01
C LEU A 26 -4.54 23.48 -0.50
N TYR A 27 -4.76 24.63 -1.13
CA TYR A 27 -3.65 25.46 -1.60
C TYR A 27 -3.13 26.37 -0.48
N LEU A 28 -1.81 26.33 -0.23
CA LEU A 28 -1.16 27.10 0.82
C LEU A 28 -0.33 28.28 0.27
N TRP A 29 -0.52 29.45 0.85
CA TRP A 29 0.31 30.63 0.71
C TRP A 29 1.53 30.58 1.63
N GLN A 30 2.71 30.87 1.09
CA GLN A 30 4.00 30.76 1.78
C GLN A 30 4.67 32.12 2.06
N GLY A 31 3.91 33.22 2.02
CA GLY A 31 4.46 34.56 2.26
C GLY A 31 4.74 34.89 3.73
N GLY A 32 4.28 34.05 4.67
CA GLY A 32 4.50 34.17 6.12
C GLY A 32 5.59 33.25 6.68
N GLU A 33 5.77 33.24 8.01
CA GLU A 33 6.68 32.32 8.72
C GLU A 33 6.17 30.86 8.73
N THR A 34 4.86 30.65 8.56
CA THR A 34 4.21 29.34 8.45
C THR A 34 3.25 29.37 7.26
N PRO A 35 3.19 28.31 6.45
CA PRO A 35 2.19 28.21 5.39
C PRO A 35 0.77 28.38 5.92
N THR A 36 -0.07 29.12 5.20
CA THR A 36 -1.50 29.27 5.53
C THR A 36 -2.33 29.11 4.26
N PRO A 37 -3.58 28.65 4.32
CA PRO A 37 -4.42 28.56 3.14
C PRO A 37 -4.58 29.89 2.39
N TYR A 38 -4.60 29.84 1.05
CA TYR A 38 -5.16 30.95 0.28
C TYR A 38 -6.65 31.12 0.62
N LYS A 39 -7.14 32.36 0.61
CA LYS A 39 -8.55 32.63 0.96
C LYS A 39 -9.11 33.81 0.17
N TRP A 40 -10.41 33.82 -0.03
CA TRP A 40 -11.12 35.00 -0.54
C TRP A 40 -11.18 36.13 0.50
N ASP A 41 -11.21 37.39 0.05
CA ASP A 41 -11.56 38.53 0.90
C ASP A 41 -13.08 38.68 0.98
N THR A 42 -13.67 38.25 2.10
CA THR A 42 -15.12 38.30 2.35
C THR A 42 -15.61 39.68 2.81
N SER A 43 -14.73 40.68 2.94
CA SER A 43 -15.11 42.01 3.46
C SER A 43 -15.75 42.94 2.41
N ASN A 44 -15.64 42.61 1.12
CA ASN A 44 -16.09 43.45 0.01
C ASN A 44 -17.50 43.12 -0.51
N GLY A 45 -18.25 42.29 0.22
CA GLY A 45 -19.56 41.77 -0.20
C GLY A 45 -19.46 40.42 -0.91
N PRO A 46 -20.56 39.93 -1.52
CA PRO A 46 -20.58 38.61 -2.15
C PRO A 46 -19.56 38.52 -3.28
N ILE A 47 -18.83 37.41 -3.34
CA ILE A 47 -17.91 37.10 -4.45
C ILE A 47 -18.75 36.85 -5.71
N PRO A 48 -18.47 37.52 -6.84
CA PRO A 48 -19.26 37.34 -8.05
C PRO A 48 -18.98 35.98 -8.69
N VAL A 49 -20.04 35.32 -9.15
CA VAL A 49 -20.00 34.08 -9.92
C VAL A 49 -20.43 34.37 -11.36
N TYR A 50 -19.63 33.94 -12.32
CA TYR A 50 -19.88 34.06 -13.76
C TYR A 50 -20.04 32.67 -14.37
N THR A 51 -21.20 32.41 -14.98
CA THR A 51 -21.53 31.10 -15.54
C THR A 51 -21.42 31.08 -17.06
N ASP A 52 -21.05 29.92 -17.60
CA ASP A 52 -20.97 29.69 -19.03
C ASP A 52 -22.36 29.65 -19.70
N GLY A 53 -22.39 29.94 -21.01
CA GLY A 53 -23.59 29.99 -21.82
C GLY A 53 -23.93 28.68 -22.52
N GLY A 54 -22.96 27.78 -22.71
CA GLY A 54 -23.13 26.49 -23.38
C GLY A 54 -23.54 26.57 -24.87
N PRO A 55 -23.47 25.46 -25.61
CA PRO A 55 -23.96 25.39 -26.98
C PRO A 55 -25.50 25.42 -27.01
N ALA A 56 -26.07 25.84 -28.13
CA ALA A 56 -27.51 25.78 -28.36
C ALA A 56 -27.92 24.46 -29.05
N ASP A 57 -29.04 23.86 -28.62
CA ASP A 57 -29.61 22.66 -29.23
C ASP A 57 -30.25 22.94 -30.61
N ALA A 58 -30.81 21.91 -31.24
CA ALA A 58 -31.46 22.02 -32.56
C ALA A 58 -32.63 23.04 -32.59
N ASN A 59 -33.21 23.41 -31.45
CA ASN A 59 -34.26 24.43 -31.31
C ASN A 59 -33.71 25.80 -30.86
N GLY A 60 -32.40 25.92 -30.65
CA GLY A 60 -31.76 27.14 -30.16
C GLY A 60 -31.82 27.30 -28.64
N VAL A 61 -32.03 26.22 -27.88
CA VAL A 61 -32.04 26.22 -26.41
C VAL A 61 -30.60 26.02 -25.89
N PRO A 62 -30.04 26.95 -25.09
CA PRO A 62 -28.74 26.77 -24.46
C PRO A 62 -28.70 25.52 -23.55
N THR A 63 -27.70 24.67 -23.76
CA THR A 63 -27.69 23.28 -23.29
C THR A 63 -26.44 22.97 -22.48
N PHE A 64 -26.66 22.45 -21.26
CA PHE A 64 -25.60 21.92 -20.41
C PHE A 64 -25.34 20.44 -20.69
N THR A 65 -26.39 19.65 -20.92
CA THR A 65 -26.27 18.23 -21.27
C THR A 65 -27.21 17.93 -22.42
N PHE A 66 -26.69 17.28 -23.47
CA PHE A 66 -27.52 16.80 -24.57
C PHE A 66 -28.18 15.46 -24.26
N ASP A 67 -29.29 15.18 -24.94
CA ASP A 67 -29.88 13.84 -24.97
C ASP A 67 -28.94 12.82 -25.62
N TYR A 68 -29.30 11.53 -25.54
CA TYR A 68 -28.49 10.45 -26.11
C TYR A 68 -28.14 10.63 -27.61
N ASN A 69 -28.96 11.36 -28.36
CA ASN A 69 -28.71 11.61 -29.79
C ASN A 69 -27.85 12.85 -30.06
N GLY A 70 -27.52 13.65 -29.02
CA GLY A 70 -26.78 14.89 -29.17
C GLY A 70 -27.57 16.02 -29.83
N GLU A 71 -28.91 15.95 -29.84
CA GLU A 71 -29.76 16.84 -30.67
C GLU A 71 -30.55 17.85 -29.84
N PHE A 72 -31.04 17.44 -28.67
CA PHE A 72 -31.91 18.25 -27.82
C PHE A 72 -31.36 18.37 -26.41
N ALA A 73 -31.67 19.47 -25.73
CA ALA A 73 -31.31 19.65 -24.33
C ALA A 73 -31.94 18.56 -23.45
N PHE A 74 -31.10 17.79 -22.75
CA PHE A 74 -31.52 16.96 -21.61
C PHE A 74 -31.55 17.80 -20.33
N LEU A 75 -30.48 18.55 -20.07
CA LEU A 75 -30.43 19.62 -19.07
C LEU A 75 -30.05 20.94 -19.74
N THR A 76 -30.80 21.99 -19.45
CA THR A 76 -30.57 23.34 -20.00
C THR A 76 -29.56 24.11 -19.15
N ILE A 77 -28.99 25.16 -19.72
CA ILE A 77 -28.11 26.10 -19.00
C ILE A 77 -28.87 26.87 -17.92
N GLU A 78 -30.17 27.16 -18.17
CA GLU A 78 -31.05 27.73 -17.13
C GLU A 78 -31.11 26.81 -15.90
N ARG A 79 -31.30 25.50 -16.11
CA ARG A 79 -31.31 24.53 -15.03
C ARG A 79 -29.94 24.39 -14.35
N ALA A 80 -28.86 24.37 -15.12
CA ALA A 80 -27.50 24.36 -14.57
C ALA A 80 -27.24 25.60 -13.69
N ASN A 81 -27.74 26.78 -14.08
CA ASN A 81 -27.62 28.00 -13.27
C ASN A 81 -28.45 27.94 -11.97
N GLU A 82 -29.62 27.30 -11.98
CA GLU A 82 -30.39 27.04 -10.76
C GLU A 82 -29.61 26.14 -9.79
N ILE A 83 -28.98 25.09 -10.30
CA ILE A 83 -28.14 24.17 -9.53
C ILE A 83 -26.90 24.90 -9.00
N THR A 84 -26.25 25.72 -9.83
CA THR A 84 -25.11 26.57 -9.41
C THR A 84 -25.51 27.50 -8.27
N ALA A 85 -26.65 28.17 -8.39
CA ALA A 85 -27.16 29.05 -7.33
C ALA A 85 -27.48 28.26 -6.04
N PHE A 86 -28.07 27.07 -6.16
CA PHE A 86 -28.32 26.18 -5.03
C PHE A 86 -27.02 25.79 -4.32
N ALA A 87 -26.03 25.28 -5.05
CA ALA A 87 -24.76 24.82 -4.50
C ALA A 87 -23.98 25.93 -3.78
N PHE A 88 -23.92 27.15 -4.32
CA PHE A 88 -23.33 28.29 -3.59
C PHE A 88 -24.16 28.68 -2.37
N ASN A 89 -25.49 28.61 -2.44
CA ASN A 89 -26.34 28.91 -1.30
C ASN A 89 -26.16 27.95 -0.13
N GLU A 90 -25.84 26.68 -0.39
CA GLU A 90 -25.52 25.72 0.67
C GLU A 90 -24.27 26.16 1.46
N TRP A 91 -23.21 26.56 0.77
CA TRP A 91 -22.01 27.13 1.39
C TRP A 91 -22.28 28.48 2.09
N ASN A 92 -23.04 29.37 1.46
CA ASN A 92 -23.43 30.67 2.04
C ASN A 92 -24.28 30.53 3.32
N SER A 93 -25.00 29.41 3.46
CA SER A 93 -25.94 29.19 4.58
C SER A 93 -25.26 28.69 5.86
N VAL A 94 -23.95 28.41 5.82
CA VAL A 94 -23.19 27.98 7.00
C VAL A 94 -23.02 29.16 7.95
N SER A 95 -23.78 29.16 9.04
CA SER A 95 -23.90 30.31 9.96
C SER A 95 -22.61 30.74 10.66
N MET A 96 -21.62 29.86 10.75
CA MET A 96 -20.33 30.14 11.38
C MET A 96 -19.26 30.60 10.39
N SER A 97 -19.62 30.73 9.12
CA SER A 97 -18.78 31.24 8.03
C SER A 97 -19.22 32.65 7.60
N THR A 98 -18.26 33.46 7.18
CA THR A 98 -18.48 34.78 6.54
C THR A 98 -18.54 34.68 5.01
N PHE A 99 -18.39 33.48 4.45
CA PHE A 99 -18.40 33.27 3.02
C PHE A 99 -19.77 33.62 2.40
N ASP A 100 -19.75 34.34 1.28
CA ASP A 100 -20.93 34.67 0.49
C ASP A 100 -20.51 34.80 -0.99
N ALA A 101 -21.18 34.07 -1.88
CA ALA A 101 -20.97 34.12 -3.33
C ALA A 101 -22.29 34.05 -4.08
N GLN A 102 -22.43 34.83 -5.16
CA GLN A 102 -23.69 34.96 -5.90
C GLN A 102 -23.46 35.13 -7.40
N ILE A 103 -24.36 34.57 -8.22
CA ILE A 103 -24.35 34.76 -9.67
C ILE A 103 -24.51 36.25 -10.01
N ALA A 104 -23.47 36.82 -10.61
CA ALA A 104 -23.39 38.23 -10.97
C ALA A 104 -23.55 38.49 -12.48
N GLY A 105 -23.35 37.46 -13.32
CA GLY A 105 -23.46 37.56 -14.77
C GLY A 105 -23.01 36.29 -15.48
N THR A 106 -22.73 36.41 -16.78
CA THR A 106 -22.20 35.32 -17.60
C THR A 106 -20.72 35.51 -17.88
N ILE A 107 -20.00 34.44 -18.21
CA ILE A 107 -18.62 34.51 -18.69
C ILE A 107 -18.53 35.44 -19.90
N GLU A 108 -19.48 35.36 -20.84
CA GLU A 108 -19.56 36.24 -22.02
C GLU A 108 -19.54 37.73 -21.65
N SER A 109 -20.22 38.11 -20.57
CA SER A 109 -20.29 39.51 -20.15
C SER A 109 -18.95 40.08 -19.67
N VAL A 110 -18.02 39.20 -19.26
CA VAL A 110 -16.70 39.56 -18.72
C VAL A 110 -15.60 39.35 -19.77
N THR A 111 -15.63 38.22 -20.47
CA THR A 111 -14.56 37.78 -21.39
C THR A 111 -14.91 37.95 -22.86
N GLY A 112 -16.20 38.07 -23.20
CA GLY A 112 -16.72 38.05 -24.57
C GLY A 112 -16.86 36.65 -25.18
N ILE A 113 -16.64 35.59 -24.39
CA ILE A 113 -16.76 34.18 -24.82
C ILE A 113 -18.11 33.65 -24.37
N ALA A 114 -18.97 33.29 -25.34
CA ALA A 114 -20.34 32.84 -25.07
C ALA A 114 -20.43 31.38 -24.59
N ASP A 115 -19.53 30.54 -25.07
CA ASP A 115 -19.49 29.10 -24.81
C ASP A 115 -18.01 28.67 -24.70
N VAL A 116 -17.64 28.08 -23.57
CA VAL A 116 -16.28 27.60 -23.32
C VAL A 116 -16.21 26.12 -23.64
N THR A 117 -15.24 25.73 -24.47
CA THR A 117 -15.04 24.38 -24.99
C THR A 117 -13.56 24.03 -24.95
N GLY A 118 -13.19 22.77 -25.18
CA GLY A 118 -11.79 22.36 -25.33
C GLY A 118 -11.01 23.19 -26.37
N ALA A 119 -11.69 23.70 -27.41
CA ALA A 119 -11.06 24.48 -28.49
C ALA A 119 -10.64 25.91 -28.08
N ASN A 120 -11.32 26.52 -27.11
CA ASN A 120 -11.05 27.90 -26.66
C ASN A 120 -10.75 28.00 -25.16
N ALA A 121 -10.67 26.87 -24.43
CA ALA A 121 -10.35 26.79 -23.01
C ALA A 121 -9.07 27.56 -22.63
N THR A 122 -8.06 27.58 -23.50
CA THR A 122 -6.82 28.36 -23.30
C THR A 122 -7.07 29.87 -23.17
N GLU A 123 -8.14 30.41 -23.76
CA GLU A 123 -8.50 31.83 -23.67
C GLU A 123 -9.14 32.20 -22.33
N ILE A 124 -9.70 31.23 -21.61
CA ILE A 124 -10.16 31.42 -20.23
C ILE A 124 -9.00 31.16 -19.30
N TYR A 125 -8.44 29.96 -19.36
CA TYR A 125 -7.54 29.53 -18.31
C TYR A 125 -6.17 30.25 -18.41
N ASP A 126 -5.56 30.45 -19.58
CA ASP A 126 -4.15 30.91 -19.65
C ASP A 126 -3.93 32.40 -19.34
N GLN A 127 -4.97 33.10 -18.86
CA GLN A 127 -4.92 34.48 -18.43
C GLN A 127 -5.84 34.72 -17.22
N GLU A 128 -5.67 35.87 -16.56
CA GLU A 128 -6.54 36.30 -15.46
C GLU A 128 -7.75 37.05 -16.05
N ASN A 129 -8.96 36.55 -15.81
CA ASN A 129 -10.23 37.03 -16.33
C ASN A 129 -10.90 38.07 -15.41
N GLY A 130 -10.52 38.12 -14.13
CA GLY A 130 -10.98 39.13 -13.18
C GLY A 130 -11.42 38.55 -11.85
N TYR A 131 -11.89 39.43 -10.96
CA TYR A 131 -12.31 38.99 -9.62
C TYR A 131 -13.58 38.16 -9.68
N GLY A 132 -13.54 36.90 -9.22
CA GLY A 132 -14.73 36.05 -9.11
C GLY A 132 -14.52 34.57 -9.45
N PHE A 133 -15.62 33.82 -9.38
CA PHE A 133 -15.69 32.43 -9.83
C PHE A 133 -16.09 32.35 -11.30
N PHE A 134 -15.41 31.50 -12.07
CA PHE A 134 -15.74 31.18 -13.46
C PHE A 134 -16.23 29.73 -13.54
N VAL A 135 -17.54 29.54 -13.67
CA VAL A 135 -18.19 28.23 -13.73
C VAL A 135 -18.42 27.86 -15.19
N ASN A 136 -17.59 26.92 -15.68
CA ASN A 136 -17.57 26.42 -17.04
C ASN A 136 -18.41 25.15 -17.13
N TYR A 137 -19.34 25.12 -18.08
CA TYR A 137 -20.26 24.01 -18.29
C TYR A 137 -19.74 23.19 -19.48
N ASP A 138 -18.99 22.12 -19.21
CA ASP A 138 -18.33 21.30 -20.23
C ASP A 138 -19.32 20.31 -20.86
N THR A 139 -20.16 20.82 -21.76
CA THR A 139 -21.33 20.09 -22.30
C THR A 139 -20.98 18.77 -23.00
N ASP A 140 -19.81 18.68 -23.64
CA ASP A 140 -19.35 17.49 -24.38
C ASP A 140 -18.10 16.82 -23.78
N GLY A 141 -17.62 17.32 -22.64
CA GLY A 141 -16.42 16.83 -21.98
C GLY A 141 -15.10 17.24 -22.65
N SER A 142 -15.15 18.16 -23.63
CA SER A 142 -13.97 18.57 -24.39
C SER A 142 -13.00 19.40 -23.57
N ILE A 143 -13.44 20.17 -22.58
CA ILE A 143 -12.51 20.87 -21.68
C ILE A 143 -11.67 19.85 -20.90
N LEU A 144 -12.30 18.80 -20.37
CA LEU A 144 -11.61 17.73 -19.65
C LEU A 144 -10.63 16.97 -20.55
N GLU A 145 -11.06 16.52 -21.73
CA GLU A 145 -10.23 15.72 -22.64
C GLU A 145 -9.12 16.54 -23.31
N ASP A 146 -9.46 17.69 -23.89
CA ASP A 146 -8.55 18.42 -24.77
C ASP A 146 -7.63 19.38 -23.99
N TYR A 147 -8.10 19.99 -22.90
CA TYR A 147 -7.31 20.95 -22.11
C TYR A 147 -6.62 20.30 -20.90
N PHE A 148 -7.37 19.59 -20.05
CA PHE A 148 -6.81 18.95 -18.85
C PHE A 148 -6.14 17.60 -19.13
N GLY A 149 -6.44 16.97 -20.27
CA GLY A 149 -5.87 15.67 -20.64
C GLY A 149 -6.38 14.51 -19.78
N VAL A 150 -7.56 14.67 -19.17
CA VAL A 150 -8.22 13.66 -18.34
C VAL A 150 -9.42 13.06 -19.07
N SER A 151 -9.88 11.87 -18.68
CA SER A 151 -11.01 11.25 -19.39
C SER A 151 -12.33 11.90 -18.98
N ARG A 152 -13.14 12.35 -19.95
CA ARG A 152 -14.51 12.82 -19.70
C ARG A 152 -15.46 11.74 -19.17
N ASP A 153 -15.10 10.46 -19.31
CA ASP A 153 -15.87 9.34 -18.75
C ASP A 153 -15.37 8.95 -17.34
N GLY A 154 -14.31 9.61 -16.84
CA GLY A 154 -13.66 9.29 -15.57
C GLY A 154 -13.60 10.43 -14.55
N VAL A 155 -13.95 11.66 -14.94
CA VAL A 155 -13.90 12.87 -14.09
C VAL A 155 -15.24 13.60 -14.18
N LEU A 156 -15.84 13.89 -13.02
CA LEU A 156 -17.15 14.55 -12.92
C LEU A 156 -17.09 16.07 -12.92
N GLY A 157 -15.97 16.61 -12.43
CA GLY A 157 -15.68 18.03 -12.42
C GLY A 157 -14.23 18.29 -12.01
N ILE A 158 -13.80 19.54 -12.16
CA ILE A 158 -12.52 20.04 -11.66
C ILE A 158 -12.73 21.47 -11.19
N ALA A 159 -12.34 21.77 -9.96
CA ALA A 159 -12.36 23.14 -9.46
C ALA A 159 -11.16 23.47 -8.57
N PHE A 160 -10.74 24.74 -8.59
CA PHE A 160 -9.61 25.23 -7.80
C PHE A 160 -9.49 26.77 -7.84
N PRO A 161 -8.82 27.39 -6.86
CA PRO A 161 -8.32 28.76 -6.97
C PRO A 161 -7.28 28.87 -8.09
N GLU A 162 -7.50 29.74 -9.06
CA GLU A 162 -6.69 29.86 -10.27
C GLU A 162 -5.61 30.95 -10.13
N TRP A 163 -6.00 32.10 -9.56
CA TRP A 163 -5.14 33.26 -9.35
C TRP A 163 -5.28 33.82 -7.94
N ALA A 164 -4.16 34.29 -7.39
CA ALA A 164 -4.10 34.94 -6.09
C ALA A 164 -3.10 36.11 -6.07
N ASP A 165 -3.28 37.03 -5.12
CA ASP A 165 -2.28 38.03 -4.77
C ASP A 165 -1.26 37.45 -3.79
N GLU A 166 -0.05 37.18 -4.26
CA GLU A 166 1.03 36.62 -3.44
C GLU A 166 1.51 37.52 -2.31
N ALA A 167 1.17 38.82 -2.34
CA ALA A 167 1.52 39.70 -1.24
C ALA A 167 0.59 39.51 -0.03
N THR A 168 -0.66 39.08 -0.25
CA THR A 168 -1.69 38.97 0.79
C THR A 168 -2.19 37.54 1.01
N GLY A 169 -1.95 36.62 0.07
CA GLY A 169 -2.54 35.28 0.07
C GLY A 169 -4.03 35.27 -0.32
N GLU A 170 -4.53 36.36 -0.90
CA GLU A 170 -5.94 36.50 -1.27
C GLU A 170 -6.22 35.92 -2.65
N ILE A 171 -7.21 35.04 -2.73
CA ILE A 171 -7.72 34.51 -4.00
C ILE A 171 -8.41 35.65 -4.75
N THR A 172 -8.05 35.80 -6.02
CA THR A 172 -8.69 36.77 -6.91
C THR A 172 -9.60 36.08 -7.91
N GLU A 173 -9.27 34.87 -8.34
CA GLU A 173 -10.03 34.16 -9.36
C GLU A 173 -10.00 32.66 -9.09
N ALA A 174 -11.14 32.00 -9.24
CA ALA A 174 -11.24 30.55 -9.19
C ALA A 174 -12.08 30.03 -10.34
N THR A 175 -11.84 28.77 -10.69
CA THR A 175 -12.51 28.07 -11.77
C THR A 175 -13.25 26.87 -11.21
N ALA A 176 -14.40 26.56 -11.80
CA ALA A 176 -15.06 25.27 -11.67
C ALA A 176 -15.50 24.79 -13.04
N VAL A 177 -15.13 23.57 -13.40
CA VAL A 177 -15.52 22.89 -14.64
C VAL A 177 -16.44 21.76 -14.25
N ILE A 178 -17.66 21.80 -14.74
CA ILE A 178 -18.66 20.77 -14.48
C ILE A 178 -18.88 19.97 -15.76
N ASN A 179 -18.75 18.65 -15.66
CA ASN A 179 -18.90 17.75 -16.79
C ASN A 179 -20.37 17.54 -17.17
N GLY A 180 -20.82 18.18 -18.26
CA GLY A 180 -22.15 18.00 -18.83
C GLY A 180 -22.31 16.72 -19.65
N TRP A 181 -21.21 16.06 -20.02
CA TRP A 181 -21.22 14.79 -20.75
C TRP A 181 -21.57 13.59 -19.86
N TYR A 182 -21.13 13.59 -18.60
CA TYR A 182 -21.25 12.44 -17.70
C TYR A 182 -22.42 12.56 -16.70
N VAL A 183 -23.60 12.88 -17.22
CA VAL A 183 -24.86 12.93 -16.46
C VAL A 183 -25.72 11.71 -16.79
N TYR A 184 -26.28 11.06 -15.77
CA TYR A 184 -27.14 9.89 -15.94
C TYR A 184 -28.49 10.26 -16.56
N ASP A 185 -29.00 9.41 -17.45
CA ASP A 185 -30.31 9.58 -18.10
C ASP A 185 -31.50 9.54 -17.12
N THR A 186 -31.28 9.00 -15.92
CA THR A 186 -32.24 9.03 -14.81
C THR A 186 -32.25 10.33 -14.02
N ASP A 187 -31.22 11.18 -14.13
CA ASP A 187 -31.12 12.46 -13.41
C ASP A 187 -31.76 13.59 -14.22
N THR A 188 -33.05 13.47 -14.50
CA THR A 188 -33.79 14.38 -15.39
C THR A 188 -33.94 15.81 -14.83
N GLU A 189 -33.62 16.00 -13.55
CA GLU A 189 -33.67 17.31 -12.89
C GLU A 189 -32.26 17.81 -12.50
N GLY A 190 -31.20 17.02 -12.71
CA GLY A 190 -29.84 17.38 -12.29
C GLY A 190 -29.64 17.38 -10.77
N ASN A 191 -30.50 16.71 -10.00
CA ASN A 191 -30.43 16.71 -8.53
C ASN A 191 -29.27 15.84 -8.03
N MET A 192 -28.91 14.77 -8.75
CA MET A 192 -27.72 13.98 -8.41
C MET A 192 -26.45 14.72 -8.81
N MET A 193 -26.47 15.39 -9.97
CA MET A 193 -25.35 16.23 -10.42
C MET A 193 -25.13 17.44 -9.50
N ALA A 194 -26.15 17.94 -8.81
CA ALA A 194 -26.00 19.00 -7.81
C ALA A 194 -24.97 18.67 -6.71
N GLY A 195 -24.79 17.40 -6.38
CA GLY A 195 -23.72 16.95 -5.46
C GLY A 195 -22.33 17.28 -5.99
N VAL A 196 -22.09 17.05 -7.27
CA VAL A 196 -20.83 17.39 -7.94
C VAL A 196 -20.62 18.90 -7.94
N PHE A 197 -21.64 19.69 -8.28
CA PHE A 197 -21.52 21.15 -8.26
C PHE A 197 -21.11 21.65 -6.87
N THR A 198 -21.78 21.16 -5.83
CA THR A 198 -21.52 21.60 -4.45
C THR A 198 -20.11 21.20 -3.98
N HIS A 199 -19.68 19.98 -4.30
CA HIS A 199 -18.33 19.49 -4.03
C HIS A 199 -17.25 20.32 -4.73
N GLU A 200 -17.36 20.50 -6.05
CA GLU A 200 -16.38 21.25 -6.84
C GLU A 200 -16.33 22.72 -6.40
N PHE A 201 -17.47 23.33 -6.05
CA PHE A 201 -17.44 24.68 -5.52
C PHE A 201 -16.72 24.77 -4.16
N GLY A 202 -16.77 23.71 -3.34
CA GLY A 202 -15.89 23.58 -2.17
C GLY A 202 -14.41 23.70 -2.54
N HIS A 203 -13.96 23.00 -3.59
CA HIS A 203 -12.58 23.15 -4.08
C HIS A 203 -12.27 24.55 -4.63
N ALA A 204 -13.19 25.18 -5.35
CA ALA A 204 -13.01 26.56 -5.81
C ALA A 204 -12.88 27.56 -4.63
N ILE A 205 -13.51 27.25 -3.50
CA ILE A 205 -13.44 27.99 -2.22
C ILE A 205 -12.11 27.72 -1.46
N ASN A 206 -11.29 26.81 -1.99
CA ASN A 206 -10.05 26.29 -1.41
C ASN A 206 -10.24 25.26 -0.29
N LEU A 207 -11.35 24.51 -0.29
CA LEU A 207 -11.50 23.34 0.59
C LEU A 207 -10.82 22.13 -0.05
N SER A 208 -10.24 21.27 0.79
CA SER A 208 -9.73 19.97 0.36
C SER A 208 -10.73 18.86 0.61
N HIS A 209 -10.40 17.67 0.11
CA HIS A 209 -11.08 16.46 0.53
C HIS A 209 -10.99 16.20 2.02
N THR A 210 -12.04 15.62 2.57
CA THR A 210 -12.10 15.06 3.92
C THR A 210 -12.57 13.60 3.87
N GLN A 211 -12.32 12.86 4.96
CA GLN A 211 -12.82 11.50 5.13
C GLN A 211 -13.32 11.37 6.56
N VAL A 212 -14.63 11.24 6.72
CA VAL A 212 -15.30 11.03 8.01
C VAL A 212 -16.21 9.82 7.93
N ASN A 213 -17.07 9.78 6.91
CA ASN A 213 -18.08 8.74 6.75
C ASN A 213 -18.12 8.17 5.32
N GLY A 214 -17.61 8.89 4.32
CA GLY A 214 -17.73 8.47 2.92
C GLY A 214 -17.07 7.13 2.61
N ASP A 215 -15.95 6.80 3.28
CA ASP A 215 -15.30 5.49 3.13
C ASP A 215 -16.14 4.36 3.71
N LEU A 216 -16.96 4.63 4.72
CA LEU A 216 -17.90 3.64 5.29
C LEU A 216 -19.03 3.31 4.32
N ALA A 217 -19.43 4.28 3.49
CA ALA A 217 -20.51 4.14 2.53
C ALA A 217 -20.06 3.55 1.19
N TYR A 218 -18.90 3.97 0.69
CA TYR A 218 -18.46 3.70 -0.68
C TYR A 218 -17.38 2.62 -0.78
N ALA A 219 -16.66 2.29 0.29
CA ALA A 219 -15.65 1.26 0.21
C ALA A 219 -16.28 -0.12 -0.03
N PRO A 220 -15.66 -0.97 -0.85
CA PRO A 220 -16.15 -2.32 -1.07
C PRO A 220 -16.08 -3.15 0.21
N ALA A 221 -16.99 -4.11 0.37
CA ALA A 221 -17.11 -4.89 1.60
C ALA A 221 -15.80 -5.56 2.07
N TYR A 222 -14.89 -5.92 1.15
CA TYR A 222 -13.59 -6.50 1.49
C TYR A 222 -12.60 -5.50 2.11
N ALA A 223 -12.79 -4.19 1.92
CA ALA A 223 -12.00 -3.15 2.57
C ALA A 223 -12.35 -3.02 4.07
N ASN A 224 -13.52 -3.55 4.48
CA ASN A 224 -14.00 -3.64 5.86
C ASN A 224 -13.74 -2.37 6.69
N ARG A 225 -14.23 -1.24 6.18
CA ARG A 225 -14.11 0.09 6.79
C ARG A 225 -15.11 0.23 7.94
N THR A 226 -14.68 0.84 9.03
CA THR A 226 -15.45 0.94 10.28
C THR A 226 -15.35 2.35 10.89
N ALA A 227 -16.39 2.76 11.62
CA ALA A 227 -16.45 4.05 12.33
C ALA A 227 -15.67 4.02 13.66
N GLY A 228 -14.40 3.65 13.58
CA GLY A 228 -13.49 3.38 14.71
C GLY A 228 -12.45 2.32 14.32
N PRO A 229 -11.52 1.97 15.21
CA PRO A 229 -10.58 0.87 15.01
C PRO A 229 -11.32 -0.45 14.78
N ARG A 230 -10.96 -1.15 13.70
CA ARG A 230 -11.71 -2.30 13.16
C ARG A 230 -11.75 -3.51 14.10
N THR A 231 -10.79 -3.63 15.00
CA THR A 231 -10.71 -4.71 16.00
C THR A 231 -11.73 -4.57 17.11
N CYS A 232 -12.35 -3.39 17.26
CA CYS A 232 -13.28 -3.12 18.34
C CYS A 232 -14.70 -3.59 18.03
N GLU A 233 -15.42 -3.96 19.08
CA GLU A 233 -16.82 -4.38 19.02
C GLU A 233 -17.77 -3.17 19.04
N ASP A 234 -19.05 -3.40 18.70
CA ASP A 234 -20.15 -2.43 18.82
C ASP A 234 -19.94 -1.07 18.12
N LEU A 235 -19.18 -1.04 17.03
CA LEU A 235 -18.95 0.16 16.23
C LEU A 235 -20.24 0.66 15.55
N PRO A 236 -20.47 1.99 15.49
CA PRO A 236 -21.66 2.54 14.86
C PRO A 236 -21.62 2.31 13.33
N VAL A 237 -22.80 2.17 12.72
CA VAL A 237 -22.95 1.93 11.28
C VAL A 237 -23.72 3.07 10.61
N ILE A 238 -23.29 3.45 9.41
CA ILE A 238 -23.99 4.46 8.62
C ILE A 238 -25.36 3.93 8.17
N GLU A 239 -26.39 4.77 8.24
CA GLU A 239 -27.78 4.41 7.95
C GLU A 239 -28.38 5.20 6.78
N TYR A 240 -27.88 6.41 6.52
CA TYR A 240 -28.44 7.37 5.57
C TYR A 240 -27.36 7.99 4.70
N TYR A 241 -27.67 8.32 3.46
CA TYR A 241 -26.68 8.98 2.58
C TYR A 241 -26.37 10.42 2.99
N GLN A 242 -27.29 11.11 3.68
CA GLN A 242 -27.07 12.47 4.22
C GLN A 242 -26.00 12.49 5.32
N GLN A 243 -25.52 11.33 5.76
CA GLN A 243 -24.40 11.22 6.69
C GLN A 243 -23.05 11.28 5.98
N ILE A 244 -23.02 11.26 4.65
CA ILE A 244 -21.78 11.36 3.87
C ILE A 244 -21.44 12.83 3.68
N GLU A 245 -20.22 13.21 4.03
CA GLU A 245 -19.67 14.54 3.81
C GLU A 245 -19.61 14.90 2.32
N THR A 246 -19.96 16.15 2.00
CA THR A 246 -19.92 16.68 0.63
C THR A 246 -18.49 16.63 0.11
N MET A 247 -17.48 16.95 0.92
CA MET A 247 -16.07 16.96 0.50
C MET A 247 -15.39 15.57 0.45
N PHE A 248 -16.13 14.45 0.55
CA PHE A 248 -15.54 13.13 0.32
C PHE A 248 -15.18 12.95 -1.18
N PRO A 249 -13.98 12.46 -1.53
CA PRO A 249 -13.45 12.43 -2.91
C PRO A 249 -14.23 11.57 -3.91
N PHE A 250 -15.15 10.70 -3.45
CA PHE A 250 -15.91 9.84 -4.33
C PHE A 250 -17.41 10.10 -4.18
N ILE A 251 -18.07 10.21 -5.32
CA ILE A 251 -19.51 10.42 -5.41
C ILE A 251 -20.09 9.47 -6.43
N SER A 252 -21.17 8.78 -6.06
CA SER A 252 -21.92 7.95 -6.99
C SER A 252 -23.00 8.80 -7.67
N ASN A 253 -22.63 9.57 -8.69
CA ASN A 253 -23.45 10.57 -9.41
C ASN A 253 -24.69 10.00 -10.15
N GLY A 254 -24.89 8.68 -10.15
CA GLY A 254 -26.11 8.01 -10.61
C GLY A 254 -26.99 7.46 -9.48
N SER A 255 -26.81 7.93 -8.24
CA SER A 255 -27.51 7.42 -7.06
C SER A 255 -28.05 8.53 -6.15
N PRO A 256 -29.02 8.23 -5.28
CA PRO A 256 -29.50 9.17 -4.26
C PRO A 256 -28.40 9.66 -3.29
N ALA A 257 -27.25 8.97 -3.23
CA ALA A 257 -26.14 9.41 -2.41
C ALA A 257 -25.52 10.71 -2.93
N ALA A 258 -25.47 10.90 -4.25
CA ALA A 258 -24.97 12.13 -4.84
C ALA A 258 -25.89 13.33 -4.58
N GLU A 259 -27.21 13.11 -4.63
CA GLU A 259 -28.18 14.14 -4.23
C GLU A 259 -28.01 14.49 -2.75
N ALA A 260 -27.81 13.51 -1.87
CA ALA A 260 -27.58 13.77 -0.45
C ALA A 260 -26.29 14.55 -0.17
N GLN A 261 -25.22 14.31 -0.95
CA GLN A 261 -23.96 15.07 -0.87
C GLN A 261 -24.06 16.49 -1.46
N SER A 262 -25.21 16.86 -2.05
CA SER A 262 -25.45 18.24 -2.49
C SER A 262 -25.82 19.19 -1.35
N GLU A 263 -26.13 18.67 -0.17
CA GLU A 263 -26.52 19.45 1.00
C GLU A 263 -25.40 19.52 2.04
N ILE A 264 -25.13 20.71 2.57
CA ILE A 264 -24.12 20.93 3.63
C ILE A 264 -24.75 20.58 4.99
N SER A 265 -24.93 19.28 5.20
CA SER A 265 -25.74 18.72 6.28
C SER A 265 -24.92 18.25 7.47
N VAL A 266 -23.72 17.69 7.26
CA VAL A 266 -22.83 17.20 8.31
C VAL A 266 -21.95 18.30 8.91
N THR A 267 -21.43 18.05 10.12
CA THR A 267 -20.62 19.03 10.84
C THR A 267 -19.25 19.24 10.20
N ASP A 268 -18.65 18.20 9.62
CA ASP A 268 -17.35 18.28 8.93
C ASP A 268 -17.30 19.36 7.85
N ASP A 269 -18.25 19.36 6.91
CA ASP A 269 -18.31 20.36 5.82
C ASP A 269 -18.51 21.79 6.36
N LYS A 270 -19.37 21.95 7.39
CA LYS A 270 -19.61 23.24 8.05
C LYS A 270 -18.35 23.77 8.73
N VAL A 271 -17.59 22.88 9.37
CA VAL A 271 -16.32 23.20 10.01
C VAL A 271 -15.25 23.54 8.99
N ALA A 272 -15.16 22.80 7.88
CA ALA A 272 -14.18 23.01 6.83
C ALA A 272 -14.25 24.45 6.28
N ILE A 273 -15.45 24.91 5.89
CA ILE A 273 -15.62 26.29 5.41
C ILE A 273 -15.44 27.34 6.52
N SER A 274 -15.90 27.05 7.74
CA SER A 274 -15.76 27.98 8.88
C SER A 274 -14.30 28.13 9.34
N ASN A 275 -13.44 27.13 9.12
CA ASN A 275 -12.01 27.25 9.38
C ASN A 275 -11.33 28.25 8.45
N LEU A 276 -11.75 28.35 7.19
CA LEU A 276 -11.20 29.31 6.23
C LEU A 276 -11.80 30.71 6.38
N TYR A 277 -13.10 30.79 6.61
CA TYR A 277 -13.86 32.03 6.63
C TYR A 277 -14.60 32.25 7.96
N PRO A 278 -13.94 32.20 9.12
CA PRO A 278 -14.61 32.19 10.41
C PRO A 278 -15.39 33.49 10.68
N THR A 279 -16.58 33.36 11.24
CA THR A 279 -17.25 34.46 11.95
C THR A 279 -16.48 34.84 13.22
N ALA A 280 -16.82 35.98 13.83
CA ALA A 280 -16.20 36.39 15.10
C ALA A 280 -16.53 35.42 16.24
N GLU A 281 -17.69 34.78 16.17
CA GLU A 281 -18.25 33.87 17.16
C GLU A 281 -17.63 32.46 17.08
N TYR A 282 -17.22 32.00 15.90
CA TYR A 282 -16.77 30.62 15.63
C TYR A 282 -15.78 30.07 16.67
N ALA A 283 -14.70 30.80 16.94
CA ALA A 283 -13.67 30.37 17.88
C ALA A 283 -14.06 30.53 19.37
N THR A 284 -15.12 31.29 19.67
CA THR A 284 -15.55 31.56 21.05
C THR A 284 -16.77 30.74 21.48
N GLU A 285 -17.59 30.31 20.53
CA GLU A 285 -18.83 29.57 20.79
C GLU A 285 -18.69 28.07 20.60
N LEU A 286 -17.65 27.58 19.90
CA LEU A 286 -17.43 26.15 19.66
C LEU A 286 -16.19 25.64 20.40
N GLY A 287 -16.13 24.32 20.59
CA GLY A 287 -14.96 23.65 21.16
C GLY A 287 -13.98 23.17 20.09
N SER A 288 -12.76 22.85 20.53
CA SER A 288 -11.74 22.25 19.68
C SER A 288 -10.98 21.14 20.41
N ILE A 289 -10.38 20.23 19.65
CA ILE A 289 -9.40 19.25 20.12
C ILE A 289 -8.12 19.46 19.29
N SER A 290 -6.96 19.51 19.96
CA SER A 290 -5.66 19.56 19.29
C SER A 290 -4.71 18.54 19.89
N GLY A 291 -3.80 18.00 19.10
CA GLY A 291 -2.82 17.04 19.58
C GLY A 291 -1.71 16.83 18.57
N VAL A 292 -0.86 15.86 18.86
CA VAL A 292 0.19 15.39 17.97
C VAL A 292 0.16 13.87 17.92
N LEU A 293 0.10 13.33 16.70
CA LEU A 293 0.30 11.91 16.43
C LEU A 293 1.80 11.59 16.40
N ARG A 294 2.23 10.62 17.21
CA ARG A 294 3.62 10.18 17.31
C ARG A 294 3.76 8.70 17.03
N LEU A 295 4.94 8.33 16.55
CA LEU A 295 5.38 6.94 16.52
C LEU A 295 5.54 6.40 17.95
N LYS A 296 5.65 5.07 18.07
CA LYS A 296 5.81 4.36 19.34
C LYS A 296 6.99 4.77 20.22
N ASP A 297 7.92 5.58 19.70
CA ASP A 297 9.01 6.20 20.47
C ASP A 297 8.55 7.40 21.32
N GLY A 298 7.28 7.82 21.17
CA GLY A 298 6.67 8.95 21.86
C GLY A 298 7.27 10.30 21.50
N GLN A 299 8.09 10.39 20.43
CA GLN A 299 8.84 11.59 20.06
C GLN A 299 8.73 11.95 18.58
N THR A 300 8.85 10.96 17.70
CA THR A 300 8.83 11.19 16.26
C THR A 300 7.41 11.42 15.80
N GLU A 301 7.13 12.60 15.25
CA GLU A 301 5.81 12.94 14.74
C GLU A 301 5.51 12.21 13.42
N TYR A 302 4.23 11.88 13.19
CA TYR A 302 3.79 11.13 12.02
C TYR A 302 2.62 11.81 11.30
N SER A 303 2.81 12.14 10.02
CA SER A 303 1.84 12.88 9.20
C SER A 303 1.02 11.97 8.30
N GLY A 304 -0.06 12.52 7.74
CA GLY A 304 -0.81 11.88 6.64
C GLY A 304 -1.84 10.85 7.09
N VAL A 305 -2.00 10.63 8.40
CA VAL A 305 -3.04 9.78 9.00
C VAL A 305 -4.28 10.62 9.31
N ASN A 306 -5.47 10.03 9.14
CA ASN A 306 -6.73 10.69 9.44
C ASN A 306 -7.03 10.61 10.94
N VAL A 307 -7.41 11.73 11.54
CA VAL A 307 -7.82 11.83 12.95
C VAL A 307 -9.27 12.28 13.00
N ILE A 308 -10.15 11.49 13.61
CA ILE A 308 -11.59 11.74 13.61
C ILE A 308 -12.07 11.95 15.04
N ALA A 309 -12.74 13.08 15.30
CA ALA A 309 -13.54 13.28 16.50
C ALA A 309 -15.01 12.96 16.17
N ARG A 310 -15.57 11.96 16.85
CA ARG A 310 -16.92 11.46 16.60
C ARG A 310 -17.81 11.62 17.84
N ASN A 311 -18.92 12.35 17.72
CA ASN A 311 -19.85 12.54 18.83
C ASN A 311 -20.52 11.20 19.20
N VAL A 312 -20.48 10.83 20.47
CA VAL A 312 -21.07 9.58 20.99
C VAL A 312 -22.59 9.51 20.80
N ASN A 313 -23.29 10.65 20.87
CA ASN A 313 -24.75 10.74 20.78
C ASN A 313 -25.26 10.95 19.35
N ASN A 314 -24.41 11.45 18.44
CA ASN A 314 -24.76 11.73 17.06
C ASN A 314 -23.58 11.42 16.12
N PRO A 315 -23.19 10.14 16.01
CA PRO A 315 -21.89 9.76 15.47
C PRO A 315 -21.67 10.14 14.02
N PHE A 316 -22.71 10.37 13.22
CA PHE A 316 -22.53 10.57 11.79
C PHE A 316 -22.80 12.01 11.32
N PHE A 317 -23.75 12.71 11.93
CA PHE A 317 -23.98 14.13 11.58
C PHE A 317 -23.07 15.08 12.37
N ASP A 318 -22.58 14.67 13.54
CA ASP A 318 -21.67 15.44 14.40
C ASP A 318 -20.35 14.69 14.58
N ALA A 319 -19.59 14.66 13.49
CA ALA A 319 -18.22 14.18 13.46
C ALA A 319 -17.41 15.09 12.54
N VAL A 320 -16.13 15.25 12.86
CA VAL A 320 -15.19 16.12 12.15
C VAL A 320 -13.86 15.40 12.07
N SER A 321 -13.18 15.48 10.93
CA SER A 321 -11.81 14.98 10.79
C SER A 321 -10.79 16.08 10.53
N ALA A 322 -9.55 15.76 10.87
CA ALA A 322 -8.37 16.50 10.47
C ALA A 322 -7.28 15.49 10.11
N GLN A 323 -6.43 15.84 9.15
CA GLN A 323 -5.28 15.02 8.83
C GLN A 323 -4.07 15.48 9.64
N ALA A 324 -3.31 14.54 10.22
CA ALA A 324 -2.06 14.89 10.87
C ALA A 324 -1.11 15.59 9.88
N GLY A 325 -0.66 16.80 10.22
CA GLY A 325 0.21 17.65 9.40
C GLY A 325 -0.50 18.40 8.27
N ASP A 326 -1.84 18.44 8.23
CA ASP A 326 -2.64 19.17 7.23
C ASP A 326 -2.20 20.64 7.00
N GLN A 327 -1.79 21.34 8.05
CA GLN A 327 -1.37 22.75 7.99
C GLN A 327 -0.01 22.95 7.30
N THR A 328 0.81 21.90 7.20
CA THR A 328 2.14 21.99 6.58
C THR A 328 2.28 21.14 5.33
N GLN A 329 1.38 20.17 5.13
CA GLN A 329 1.34 19.30 3.95
C GLN A 329 2.66 18.54 3.72
N GLY A 330 3.41 18.29 4.79
CA GLY A 330 4.73 17.68 4.74
C GLY A 330 5.85 18.59 4.19
N LEU A 331 5.57 19.88 3.94
CA LEU A 331 6.55 20.84 3.41
C LEU A 331 7.63 21.26 4.41
N VAL A 332 7.43 20.99 5.70
CA VAL A 332 8.36 21.38 6.78
C VAL A 332 9.00 20.19 7.51
N GLY A 333 8.83 18.98 6.98
CA GLY A 333 9.26 17.72 7.60
C GLY A 333 8.09 16.91 8.17
N PRO A 334 8.36 15.82 8.91
CA PRO A 334 7.34 15.10 9.66
C PRO A 334 6.65 16.05 10.65
N ASP A 335 5.33 16.15 10.52
CA ASP A 335 4.44 17.01 11.31
C ASP A 335 3.20 16.20 11.69
N GLY A 336 3.11 15.80 12.95
CA GLY A 336 2.03 14.98 13.47
C GLY A 336 0.92 15.80 14.10
N ARG A 337 1.06 17.14 14.11
CA ARG A 337 0.09 18.03 14.73
C ARG A 337 -1.22 17.98 13.97
N PHE A 338 -2.33 17.98 14.71
CA PHE A 338 -3.67 18.11 14.16
C PHE A 338 -4.49 19.06 15.03
N THR A 339 -5.51 19.68 14.44
CA THR A 339 -6.48 20.49 15.18
C THR A 339 -7.85 20.31 14.57
N ILE A 340 -8.78 19.79 15.37
CA ILE A 340 -10.19 19.63 15.03
C ILE A 340 -10.95 20.76 15.73
N ASN A 341 -11.55 21.65 14.94
CA ASN A 341 -12.33 22.78 15.42
C ASN A 341 -13.84 22.51 15.30
N GLY A 342 -14.63 23.41 15.87
CA GLY A 342 -16.06 23.49 15.58
C GLY A 342 -16.91 22.41 16.24
N LEU A 343 -16.42 21.83 17.35
CA LEU A 343 -17.12 20.81 18.11
C LEU A 343 -18.26 21.42 18.92
N THR A 344 -19.41 20.73 18.96
CA THR A 344 -20.61 21.14 19.67
C THR A 344 -20.39 21.18 21.19
N PRO A 345 -20.43 22.36 21.85
CA PRO A 345 -20.22 22.43 23.29
C PRO A 345 -21.23 21.62 24.09
N GLY A 346 -20.75 20.88 25.10
CA GLY A 346 -21.56 20.02 25.97
C GLY A 346 -21.73 18.59 25.44
N GLU A 347 -21.41 18.33 24.18
CA GLU A 347 -21.37 16.97 23.62
C GLU A 347 -20.05 16.29 23.93
N SER A 348 -20.04 14.96 23.87
CA SER A 348 -18.87 14.11 24.15
C SER A 348 -18.40 13.43 22.87
N TYR A 349 -17.09 13.53 22.60
CA TYR A 349 -16.47 12.99 21.39
C TYR A 349 -15.46 11.90 21.75
N VAL A 350 -15.49 10.79 21.03
CA VAL A 350 -14.34 9.87 20.99
C VAL A 350 -13.43 10.31 19.86
N LEU A 351 -12.12 10.21 20.09
CA LEU A 351 -11.09 10.57 19.13
C LEU A 351 -10.36 9.30 18.72
N TYR A 352 -10.16 9.07 17.42
CA TYR A 352 -9.41 7.91 16.94
C TYR A 352 -8.69 8.21 15.63
N ILE A 353 -7.71 7.38 15.33
CA ILE A 353 -6.96 7.41 14.07
C ILE A 353 -7.41 6.30 13.14
N ASN A 354 -7.44 6.59 11.84
CA ASN A 354 -7.70 5.59 10.80
C ASN A 354 -6.90 5.92 9.53
N GLU A 355 -6.68 4.91 8.70
CA GLU A 355 -6.08 5.11 7.38
C GLU A 355 -7.03 5.88 6.46
N ILE A 356 -6.49 6.68 5.56
CA ILE A 356 -7.27 7.22 4.43
C ILE A 356 -7.38 6.13 3.37
N TRP A 357 -8.61 5.84 2.91
CA TRP A 357 -8.85 4.72 2.01
C TRP A 357 -8.31 4.99 0.61
N GLN A 358 -8.72 6.12 0.01
CA GLN A 358 -8.30 6.52 -1.33
C GLN A 358 -8.61 8.01 -1.57
N GLY A 359 -7.90 8.64 -2.49
CA GLY A 359 -8.09 10.05 -2.90
C GLY A 359 -6.85 10.90 -2.64
N GLY A 360 -6.82 12.10 -3.21
CA GLY A 360 -5.79 13.10 -2.92
C GLY A 360 -6.22 14.02 -1.77
N PHE A 361 -5.39 14.11 -0.72
CA PHE A 361 -5.64 14.87 0.50
C PHE A 361 -4.55 15.93 0.70
N PRO A 362 -4.74 16.95 1.58
CA PRO A 362 -3.76 18.02 1.82
C PRO A 362 -2.35 17.52 2.10
N THR A 363 -2.22 16.57 3.02
CA THR A 363 -0.99 15.86 3.28
C THR A 363 -1.06 14.53 2.56
N THR A 364 0.06 14.08 1.97
CA THR A 364 0.11 12.77 1.31
C THR A 364 -0.31 11.69 2.30
N PRO A 365 -1.42 10.97 2.04
CA PRO A 365 -1.87 9.89 2.90
C PRO A 365 -0.76 8.90 3.19
N GLN A 366 -0.57 8.58 4.46
CA GLN A 366 0.37 7.55 4.90
C GLN A 366 -0.40 6.37 5.48
N PRO A 367 0.09 5.12 5.28
CA PRO A 367 -0.46 3.98 5.99
C PRO A 367 -0.25 4.14 7.48
N ILE A 368 -1.11 3.50 8.27
CA ILE A 368 -0.88 3.30 9.68
C ILE A 368 0.30 2.32 9.82
N VAL A 369 1.25 2.67 10.69
CA VAL A 369 2.49 1.89 10.91
C VAL A 369 2.38 0.95 12.12
N SER A 370 1.28 1.03 12.87
CA SER A 370 0.91 0.11 13.94
C SER A 370 -0.54 -0.34 13.78
N GLN A 371 -1.38 -0.15 14.80
CA GLN A 371 -2.82 -0.35 14.76
C GLN A 371 -3.55 0.99 14.69
N ALA A 372 -4.77 0.97 14.16
CA ALA A 372 -5.72 2.04 14.44
C ALA A 372 -6.13 1.96 15.91
N GLU A 373 -6.29 3.10 16.57
CA GLU A 373 -6.65 3.14 17.99
C GLU A 373 -7.49 4.36 18.35
N TYR A 374 -8.25 4.23 19.42
CA TYR A 374 -8.86 5.34 20.12
C TYR A 374 -7.83 6.03 21.01
N TRP A 375 -7.96 7.34 21.15
CA TRP A 375 -7.31 8.08 22.22
C TRP A 375 -7.99 7.81 23.56
N ASN A 376 -7.19 7.68 24.62
CA ASN A 376 -7.69 7.63 25.99
C ASN A 376 -6.76 8.33 27.01
N GLU A 377 -7.22 8.50 28.26
CA GLU A 377 -6.44 9.16 29.32
C GLU A 377 -5.16 8.39 29.74
N ALA A 378 -5.09 7.09 29.42
CA ALA A 378 -3.95 6.22 29.70
C ALA A 378 -3.00 6.07 28.49
N GLU A 379 -3.08 6.98 27.52
CA GLU A 379 -2.28 6.98 26.29
C GLU A 379 -0.79 6.65 26.54
N SER A 380 -0.30 5.64 25.83
CA SER A 380 1.05 5.10 25.94
C SER A 380 1.39 4.27 24.70
N ASN A 381 2.67 3.99 24.49
CA ASN A 381 3.06 3.05 23.45
C ASN A 381 3.02 1.57 23.91
N ASP A 382 2.42 1.25 25.05
CA ASP A 382 2.42 -0.11 25.63
C ASP A 382 1.08 -0.80 25.35
N PRO A 383 1.01 -1.74 24.39
CA PRO A 383 -0.25 -2.34 23.98
C PRO A 383 -0.91 -3.22 25.05
N ALA A 384 -0.24 -3.50 26.17
CA ALA A 384 -0.84 -4.23 27.30
C ALA A 384 -1.58 -3.30 28.28
N THR A 385 -1.31 -2.00 28.25
CA THR A 385 -1.92 -1.02 29.15
C THR A 385 -2.71 0.06 28.44
N ASP A 386 -2.41 0.27 27.16
CA ASP A 386 -3.15 1.15 26.26
C ASP A 386 -3.87 0.27 25.23
N ASP A 387 -5.09 -0.15 25.53
CA ASP A 387 -5.87 -1.00 24.63
C ASP A 387 -6.44 -0.15 23.49
N VAL A 388 -6.27 -0.61 22.24
CA VAL A 388 -6.72 0.12 21.05
C VAL A 388 -8.21 0.45 21.04
N CYS A 389 -9.01 -0.29 21.82
CA CYS A 389 -10.45 -0.13 21.96
C CYS A 389 -10.87 0.70 23.20
N ASP A 390 -9.95 1.01 24.11
CA ASP A 390 -10.23 1.90 25.22
C ASP A 390 -10.33 3.35 24.73
N ALA A 391 -11.48 3.97 24.96
CA ALA A 391 -11.77 5.34 24.56
C ALA A 391 -12.15 6.18 25.76
N THR A 392 -11.52 7.35 25.93
CA THR A 392 -11.97 8.35 26.91
C THR A 392 -12.71 9.49 26.21
N PRO A 393 -14.04 9.63 26.40
CA PRO A 393 -14.79 10.71 25.76
C PRO A 393 -14.33 12.10 26.22
N ILE A 394 -14.08 12.99 25.26
CA ILE A 394 -13.72 14.38 25.48
C ILE A 394 -14.99 15.24 25.38
N VAL A 395 -15.34 15.92 26.48
CA VAL A 395 -16.44 16.90 26.46
C VAL A 395 -15.96 18.19 25.82
N ALA A 396 -16.60 18.59 24.73
CA ALA A 396 -16.32 19.87 24.07
C ALA A 396 -16.84 21.05 24.90
N GLU A 397 -16.06 22.12 24.99
CA GLU A 397 -16.39 23.33 25.74
C GLU A 397 -16.21 24.56 24.86
N ALA A 398 -17.15 25.49 24.90
CA ALA A 398 -17.13 26.70 24.07
C ALA A 398 -15.87 27.55 24.34
N GLY A 399 -15.14 27.87 23.27
CA GLY A 399 -13.91 28.68 23.33
C GLY A 399 -12.73 27.97 23.98
N VAL A 400 -12.80 26.65 24.16
CA VAL A 400 -11.76 25.84 24.81
C VAL A 400 -11.22 24.80 23.83
N THR A 401 -9.90 24.78 23.69
CA THR A 401 -9.18 23.69 23.01
C THR A 401 -8.75 22.65 24.04
N LYS A 402 -9.22 21.41 23.89
CA LYS A 402 -8.75 20.25 24.64
C LYS A 402 -7.51 19.67 23.98
N THR A 403 -6.65 19.03 24.77
CA THR A 403 -5.43 18.38 24.26
C THR A 403 -5.60 16.86 24.30
N ALA A 404 -5.28 16.20 23.19
CA ALA A 404 -5.31 14.75 23.05
C ALA A 404 -4.15 14.32 22.13
N ASP A 405 -2.99 14.06 22.73
CA ASP A 405 -1.85 13.49 22.02
C ASP A 405 -2.07 11.98 21.81
N ILE A 406 -1.73 11.46 20.62
CA ILE A 406 -1.84 10.03 20.31
C ILE A 406 -0.44 9.48 20.03
N THR A 407 -0.09 8.33 20.58
CA THR A 407 1.18 7.63 20.40
C THR A 407 0.90 6.21 19.94
N PHE A 408 1.34 5.87 18.73
CA PHE A 408 1.14 4.52 18.21
C PHE A 408 1.59 3.45 19.20
N ASN A 409 0.68 2.54 19.49
CA ASN A 409 0.97 1.34 20.27
C ASN A 409 2.14 0.53 19.68
N GLY A 410 3.05 0.08 20.54
CA GLY A 410 4.17 -0.78 20.16
C GLY A 410 5.36 -0.74 21.13
N TYR A 411 5.88 -1.93 21.46
CA TYR A 411 7.05 -2.02 22.34
C TYR A 411 8.34 -1.50 21.71
N LEU A 412 9.16 -0.82 22.52
CA LEU A 412 10.51 -0.36 22.14
C LEU A 412 11.58 -1.44 22.34
N ASP A 413 11.24 -2.52 23.04
CA ASP A 413 12.09 -3.69 23.30
C ASP A 413 11.49 -4.96 22.69
N GLY A 414 12.29 -6.04 22.65
CA GLY A 414 11.88 -7.28 22.00
C GLY A 414 11.89 -7.16 20.48
N ILE A 415 10.92 -7.83 19.83
CA ILE A 415 10.87 -7.89 18.36
C ILE A 415 10.53 -6.52 17.78
N GLN A 416 11.30 -6.09 16.78
CA GLN A 416 11.09 -4.83 16.06
C GLN A 416 10.65 -5.11 14.63
N TYR A 417 9.45 -4.64 14.27
CA TYR A 417 8.90 -4.70 12.91
C TYR A 417 9.14 -3.38 12.17
N THR A 418 9.48 -3.46 10.88
CA THR A 418 9.67 -2.26 10.05
C THR A 418 9.10 -2.50 8.65
N PRO A 419 8.04 -1.77 8.23
CA PRO A 419 7.63 -1.77 6.84
C PRO A 419 8.71 -1.09 5.98
N ILE A 420 9.04 -1.67 4.83
CA ILE A 420 10.21 -1.26 4.03
C ILE A 420 9.79 -0.50 2.76
N VAL A 421 8.98 -1.12 1.89
CA VAL A 421 8.60 -0.54 0.59
C VAL A 421 7.44 -1.29 -0.05
N SER A 422 6.70 -0.60 -0.92
CA SER A 422 5.79 -1.21 -1.92
C SER A 422 6.59 -1.84 -3.08
N ALA A 423 7.40 -2.85 -2.78
CA ALA A 423 8.16 -3.67 -3.73
C ALA A 423 8.48 -5.04 -3.12
N PHE A 424 9.17 -5.92 -3.86
CA PHE A 424 9.54 -7.26 -3.36
C PHE A 424 11.01 -7.31 -2.93
N LEU A 425 11.27 -7.53 -1.65
CA LEU A 425 12.53 -8.06 -1.15
C LEU A 425 12.55 -9.56 -1.43
N THR A 426 13.62 -10.02 -2.07
CA THR A 426 13.72 -11.38 -2.61
C THR A 426 14.73 -12.24 -1.87
N ASP A 427 15.65 -11.62 -1.14
CA ASP A 427 16.71 -12.32 -0.40
C ASP A 427 17.39 -11.44 0.64
N MET A 428 17.56 -11.94 1.87
CA MET A 428 18.30 -11.26 2.91
C MET A 428 19.76 -11.70 2.90
N ALA A 429 20.68 -10.73 2.90
CA ALA A 429 22.07 -11.03 3.15
C ALA A 429 22.21 -11.63 4.55
N LYS A 430 22.96 -12.73 4.67
CA LYS A 430 23.14 -13.45 5.95
C LYS A 430 23.83 -12.64 7.07
N ASN A 431 24.13 -11.36 6.85
CA ASN A 431 24.53 -10.39 7.87
C ASN A 431 23.34 -9.70 8.59
N GLY A 432 22.10 -9.92 8.12
CA GLY A 432 20.87 -9.38 8.69
C GLY A 432 20.63 -7.89 8.47
N ARG A 433 21.47 -7.20 7.68
CA ARG A 433 21.44 -5.72 7.53
C ARG A 433 21.05 -5.22 6.15
N SER A 434 20.99 -6.09 5.17
CA SER A 434 20.70 -5.69 3.79
C SER A 434 19.99 -6.79 3.05
N SER A 435 19.22 -6.43 2.03
CA SER A 435 18.43 -7.35 1.22
C SER A 435 18.47 -6.97 -0.25
N ALA A 436 18.44 -7.97 -1.12
CA ALA A 436 18.15 -7.80 -2.53
C ALA A 436 16.64 -7.62 -2.74
N GLY A 437 16.27 -6.87 -3.77
CA GLY A 437 14.88 -6.79 -4.18
C GLY A 437 14.69 -6.38 -5.63
N GLN A 438 13.43 -6.38 -6.05
CA GLN A 438 13.01 -5.93 -7.36
C GLN A 438 11.63 -5.26 -7.33
N ALA A 439 11.47 -4.24 -8.18
CA ALA A 439 10.20 -3.59 -8.47
C ALA A 439 9.94 -3.74 -9.98
N GLY A 440 8.99 -4.61 -10.36
CA GLY A 440 8.89 -5.05 -11.75
C GLY A 440 10.21 -5.68 -12.21
N THR A 441 10.80 -5.15 -13.28
CA THR A 441 12.12 -5.56 -13.79
C THR A 441 13.28 -4.75 -13.21
N THR A 442 13.02 -3.76 -12.36
CA THR A 442 14.06 -2.92 -11.77
C THR A 442 14.66 -3.60 -10.55
N ALA A 443 15.95 -3.96 -10.62
CA ALA A 443 16.68 -4.52 -9.48
C ALA A 443 17.13 -3.43 -8.50
N PHE A 444 17.09 -3.73 -7.20
CA PHE A 444 17.60 -2.84 -6.16
C PHE A 444 18.25 -3.59 -4.99
N LYS A 445 19.01 -2.85 -4.18
CA LYS A 445 19.44 -3.25 -2.85
C LYS A 445 18.77 -2.37 -1.80
N TRP A 446 18.32 -2.95 -0.71
CA TRP A 446 17.98 -2.25 0.52
C TRP A 446 19.04 -2.51 1.59
N ASP A 447 19.33 -1.50 2.40
CA ASP A 447 20.23 -1.56 3.55
C ASP A 447 19.59 -0.83 4.73
N ALA A 448 19.59 -1.45 5.90
CA ALA A 448 18.92 -0.93 7.09
C ALA A 448 19.46 0.44 7.56
N ILE A 449 20.70 0.79 7.18
CA ILE A 449 21.33 2.07 7.56
C ILE A 449 21.30 3.05 6.39
N HIS A 450 21.59 2.57 5.18
CA HIS A 450 21.79 3.44 4.01
C HIS A 450 20.57 3.55 3.08
N GLY A 451 19.48 2.85 3.38
CA GLY A 451 18.25 2.85 2.59
C GLY A 451 18.41 2.14 1.25
N PHE A 452 17.76 2.67 0.22
CA PHE A 452 17.65 2.02 -1.10
C PHE A 452 18.76 2.41 -2.07
N LYS A 453 19.14 1.43 -2.89
CA LYS A 453 19.86 1.64 -4.14
C LYS A 453 19.20 0.91 -5.29
N VAL A 454 18.60 1.67 -6.19
CA VAL A 454 18.10 1.21 -7.48
C VAL A 454 19.26 1.08 -8.48
N LEU A 455 19.32 -0.03 -9.22
CA LEU A 455 20.28 -0.25 -10.31
C LEU A 455 19.81 0.41 -11.61
N GLY A 456 20.71 0.58 -12.59
CA GLY A 456 20.40 1.22 -13.87
C GLY A 456 19.40 0.42 -14.71
N GLU A 457 18.70 1.09 -15.63
CA GLU A 457 17.66 0.48 -16.49
C GLU A 457 18.20 -0.62 -17.43
N ASP A 458 19.50 -0.61 -17.72
CA ASP A 458 20.23 -1.64 -18.48
C ASP A 458 20.47 -2.93 -17.68
N ILE A 459 20.23 -2.90 -16.37
CA ILE A 459 20.38 -4.02 -15.45
C ILE A 459 19.00 -4.51 -15.03
N VAL A 460 18.64 -5.69 -15.52
CA VAL A 460 17.30 -6.25 -15.36
C VAL A 460 17.26 -7.22 -14.18
N GLY A 461 16.30 -6.99 -13.29
CA GLY A 461 15.88 -7.89 -12.23
C GLY A 461 14.91 -8.95 -12.73
N GLY A 462 14.96 -10.12 -12.10
CA GLY A 462 14.04 -11.21 -12.36
C GLY A 462 13.87 -12.11 -11.14
N ASN A 463 15.00 -12.58 -10.58
CA ASN A 463 15.08 -13.22 -9.27
C ASN A 463 16.38 -12.75 -8.60
N VAL A 464 16.36 -11.53 -8.06
CA VAL A 464 17.56 -10.89 -7.51
C VAL A 464 17.91 -11.55 -6.17
N LYS A 465 19.07 -12.19 -6.08
CA LYS A 465 19.62 -12.82 -4.86
C LYS A 465 20.90 -12.14 -4.46
N THR A 466 21.29 -12.25 -3.19
CA THR A 466 22.50 -11.63 -2.67
C THR A 466 23.39 -12.58 -1.91
N ASN A 467 24.68 -12.29 -1.91
CA ASN A 467 25.62 -13.04 -1.09
C ASN A 467 25.55 -12.60 0.38
N ARG A 468 26.26 -13.32 1.25
CA ARG A 468 26.26 -13.14 2.72
C ARG A 468 26.44 -11.70 3.23
N ASN A 469 27.21 -10.89 2.52
CA ASN A 469 27.51 -9.52 2.95
C ASN A 469 26.76 -8.43 2.15
N GLY A 470 25.83 -8.80 1.28
CA GLY A 470 25.03 -7.84 0.52
C GLY A 470 25.83 -7.05 -0.51
N LYS A 471 26.99 -7.55 -0.98
CA LYS A 471 27.88 -6.85 -1.92
C LYS A 471 27.79 -7.36 -3.34
N VAL A 472 27.04 -8.42 -3.55
CA VAL A 472 26.81 -9.05 -4.85
C VAL A 472 25.31 -9.21 -5.04
N LEU A 473 24.80 -8.87 -6.22
CA LEU A 473 23.43 -9.18 -6.62
C LEU A 473 23.44 -10.04 -7.89
N THR A 474 22.57 -11.04 -7.96
CA THR A 474 22.26 -11.70 -9.24
C THR A 474 21.37 -10.78 -10.07
N VAL A 475 21.72 -10.61 -11.34
CA VAL A 475 21.00 -9.75 -12.28
C VAL A 475 21.09 -10.35 -13.69
N MET A 476 20.33 -9.78 -14.61
CA MET A 476 20.50 -10.04 -16.04
C MET A 476 20.95 -8.77 -16.76
N HIS A 477 21.72 -8.95 -17.83
CA HIS A 477 22.22 -7.84 -18.62
C HIS A 477 22.39 -8.28 -20.08
N ASP A 478 21.87 -7.47 -21.01
CA ASP A 478 22.15 -7.63 -22.45
C ASP A 478 23.48 -6.95 -22.79
N ARG A 479 24.52 -7.77 -22.95
CA ARG A 479 25.87 -7.28 -23.16
C ARG A 479 26.12 -6.71 -24.56
N ASN A 480 25.45 -7.24 -25.58
CA ASN A 480 25.77 -6.97 -26.98
C ASN A 480 24.66 -6.17 -27.71
N GLY A 481 23.53 -5.92 -27.04
CA GLY A 481 22.41 -5.14 -27.56
C GLY A 481 21.56 -5.90 -28.58
N ASN A 482 21.59 -7.24 -28.58
CA ASN A 482 20.80 -8.06 -29.50
C ASN A 482 19.38 -8.35 -29.00
N GLY A 483 19.01 -7.87 -27.80
CA GLY A 483 17.73 -8.10 -27.16
C GLY A 483 17.63 -9.42 -26.38
N ILE A 484 18.75 -10.12 -26.14
CA ILE A 484 18.83 -11.36 -25.37
C ILE A 484 19.76 -11.17 -24.17
N GLY A 485 19.18 -11.13 -22.97
CA GLY A 485 19.94 -11.00 -21.72
C GLY A 485 20.71 -12.25 -21.31
N GLU A 486 21.75 -12.06 -20.49
CA GLU A 486 22.53 -13.15 -19.88
C GLU A 486 22.60 -12.98 -18.37
N ALA A 487 22.73 -14.11 -17.66
CA ALA A 487 22.99 -14.12 -16.23
C ALA A 487 24.30 -13.39 -15.90
N ALA A 488 24.23 -12.49 -14.92
CA ALA A 488 25.35 -11.69 -14.46
C ALA A 488 25.31 -11.48 -12.93
N LEU A 489 26.42 -11.01 -12.40
CA LEU A 489 26.52 -10.50 -11.03
C LEU A 489 26.81 -9.01 -11.06
N PHE A 490 26.05 -8.23 -10.31
CA PHE A 490 26.40 -6.84 -10.00
C PHE A 490 27.20 -6.81 -8.69
N ARG A 491 28.46 -6.33 -8.75
CA ARG A 491 29.36 -6.25 -7.59
C ARG A 491 29.54 -4.81 -7.14
N PHE A 492 29.16 -4.49 -5.90
CA PHE A 492 29.32 -3.15 -5.34
C PHE A 492 30.79 -2.84 -5.01
N LYS A 493 31.22 -1.60 -5.27
CA LYS A 493 32.57 -1.10 -4.97
C LYS A 493 32.58 -0.27 -3.69
N GLY A 494 33.07 -0.86 -2.61
CA GLY A 494 33.11 -0.22 -1.29
C GLY A 494 31.70 0.06 -0.75
N GLU A 495 31.53 1.17 -0.03
CA GLU A 495 30.22 1.68 0.40
C GLU A 495 29.58 2.59 -0.64
N SER A 496 30.31 2.93 -1.70
CA SER A 496 29.74 3.68 -2.81
C SER A 496 28.71 2.81 -3.53
N LEU A 497 27.55 3.37 -3.83
CA LEU A 497 26.47 2.73 -4.57
C LEU A 497 26.80 2.59 -6.08
N LYS A 498 28.08 2.41 -6.42
CA LYS A 498 28.58 2.11 -7.76
C LYS A 498 29.08 0.67 -7.78
N GLY A 499 28.97 0.01 -8.92
CA GLY A 499 29.40 -1.38 -9.06
C GLY A 499 29.97 -1.69 -10.42
N GLU A 500 30.29 -2.96 -10.61
CA GLU A 500 30.67 -3.54 -11.90
C GLU A 500 29.86 -4.80 -12.17
N ILE A 501 29.62 -5.04 -13.46
CA ILE A 501 28.91 -6.22 -13.94
C ILE A 501 29.93 -7.30 -14.26
N GLN A 502 29.73 -8.48 -13.69
CA GLN A 502 30.45 -9.69 -14.04
C GLN A 502 29.51 -10.64 -14.77
N HIS A 503 29.72 -10.80 -16.08
CA HIS A 503 28.98 -11.76 -16.88
C HIS A 503 29.36 -13.19 -16.52
N LEU A 504 28.36 -14.06 -16.41
CA LEU A 504 28.57 -15.48 -16.13
C LEU A 504 28.71 -16.30 -17.42
N GLY A 505 28.29 -15.72 -18.55
CA GLY A 505 28.23 -16.35 -19.86
C GLY A 505 26.92 -17.09 -20.09
N ASP A 506 26.93 -17.96 -21.08
CA ASP A 506 25.78 -18.73 -21.54
C ASP A 506 26.22 -20.07 -22.16
N LEU A 507 25.27 -20.92 -22.56
CA LEU A 507 25.54 -22.25 -23.13
C LEU A 507 25.28 -22.37 -24.64
N ASN A 508 24.83 -21.29 -25.31
CA ASN A 508 24.38 -21.30 -26.70
C ASN A 508 24.98 -20.18 -27.58
N GLY A 509 25.94 -19.41 -27.07
CA GLY A 509 26.51 -18.24 -27.70
C GLY A 509 25.61 -17.00 -27.71
N ASN A 510 24.67 -16.88 -26.78
CA ASN A 510 23.67 -15.81 -26.70
C ASN A 510 22.83 -15.66 -27.99
N THR A 511 22.46 -16.79 -28.59
CA THR A 511 21.74 -16.85 -29.88
C THR A 511 20.23 -17.00 -29.75
N CYS A 512 19.78 -17.54 -28.63
CA CYS A 512 18.38 -17.87 -28.32
C CYS A 512 18.18 -17.91 -26.79
N GLY A 513 16.93 -17.95 -26.33
CA GLY A 513 16.63 -17.99 -24.91
C GLY A 513 15.16 -18.20 -24.60
N GLY A 514 14.84 -18.30 -23.31
CA GLY A 514 13.45 -18.30 -22.84
C GLY A 514 12.93 -16.89 -22.63
N THR A 515 11.64 -16.68 -22.96
CA THR A 515 10.96 -15.39 -22.79
C THR A 515 10.14 -15.38 -21.50
N GLY A 516 10.20 -14.27 -20.75
CA GLY A 516 9.41 -14.04 -19.54
C GLY A 516 9.19 -12.55 -19.27
N GLN A 517 8.80 -12.21 -18.03
CA GLN A 517 8.57 -10.81 -17.63
C GLN A 517 9.83 -9.93 -17.76
N SER A 518 11.01 -10.52 -17.61
CA SER A 518 12.30 -9.85 -17.77
C SER A 518 12.86 -9.90 -19.20
N GLY A 519 12.01 -10.15 -20.20
CA GLY A 519 12.41 -10.29 -21.60
C GLY A 519 12.94 -11.68 -21.97
N THR A 520 13.66 -11.75 -23.10
CA THR A 520 14.29 -12.99 -23.60
C THR A 520 15.70 -13.11 -23.03
N ASN A 521 16.03 -14.27 -22.44
CA ASN A 521 17.31 -14.47 -21.76
C ASN A 521 17.91 -15.83 -22.12
N ALA A 522 19.21 -15.85 -22.46
CA ALA A 522 19.97 -17.07 -22.77
C ALA A 522 20.37 -17.86 -21.51
N SER A 523 20.42 -17.18 -20.37
CA SER A 523 20.62 -17.76 -19.04
C SER A 523 19.98 -16.88 -17.98
N TYR A 524 19.61 -17.48 -16.85
CA TYR A 524 18.85 -16.85 -15.77
C TYR A 524 19.39 -17.30 -14.41
N PRO A 525 19.99 -16.41 -13.61
CA PRO A 525 20.50 -16.77 -12.30
C PRO A 525 19.35 -16.85 -11.29
N TRP A 526 19.37 -17.89 -10.44
CA TRP A 526 18.37 -18.09 -9.41
C TRP A 526 18.92 -17.95 -7.99
N ASP A 527 20.21 -18.27 -7.78
CA ASP A 527 20.82 -18.16 -6.46
C ASP A 527 22.35 -18.05 -6.51
N VAL A 528 22.94 -17.57 -5.42
CA VAL A 528 24.38 -17.35 -5.26
C VAL A 528 24.86 -17.76 -3.86
N ASP A 529 26.01 -18.43 -3.78
CA ASP A 529 26.56 -18.86 -2.50
C ASP A 529 27.01 -17.68 -1.62
N ALA A 530 27.32 -17.98 -0.36
CA ALA A 530 27.67 -16.97 0.64
C ALA A 530 28.88 -16.11 0.22
N ALA A 531 29.82 -16.69 -0.54
CA ALA A 531 31.02 -16.00 -1.01
C ALA A 531 30.81 -15.19 -2.28
N GLY A 532 29.74 -15.42 -3.05
CA GLY A 532 29.58 -14.87 -4.39
C GLY A 532 30.52 -15.52 -5.41
N HIS A 533 30.88 -16.79 -5.20
CA HIS A 533 31.79 -17.59 -6.01
C HIS A 533 31.10 -18.73 -6.74
N THR A 534 29.90 -19.14 -6.32
CA THR A 534 29.09 -20.14 -7.01
C THR A 534 27.73 -19.54 -7.30
N VAL A 535 27.28 -19.60 -8.55
CA VAL A 535 25.95 -19.14 -8.99
C VAL A 535 25.25 -20.29 -9.68
N VAL A 536 23.98 -20.47 -9.40
CA VAL A 536 23.16 -21.52 -10.03
C VAL A 536 21.96 -20.91 -10.73
N GLY A 537 21.45 -21.62 -11.73
CA GLY A 537 20.26 -21.14 -12.40
C GLY A 537 19.73 -22.01 -13.53
N THR A 538 19.05 -21.36 -14.46
CA THR A 538 18.51 -21.95 -15.69
C THR A 538 19.25 -21.41 -16.89
N ALA A 539 19.64 -22.29 -17.82
CA ALA A 539 20.25 -21.92 -19.09
C ALA A 539 19.47 -22.57 -20.23
N TYR A 540 19.65 -22.02 -21.43
CA TYR A 540 18.96 -22.47 -22.63
C TYR A 540 19.99 -22.99 -23.66
N VAL A 541 19.68 -24.10 -24.31
CA VAL A 541 20.54 -24.72 -25.33
C VAL A 541 19.71 -25.08 -26.56
N ASP A 542 20.25 -24.89 -27.76
CA ASP A 542 19.64 -25.35 -29.02
C ASP A 542 20.14 -26.76 -29.31
N THR A 543 19.31 -27.78 -29.08
CA THR A 543 19.74 -29.18 -29.22
C THR A 543 19.55 -29.74 -30.62
N ASP A 544 18.67 -29.15 -31.44
CA ASP A 544 18.35 -29.67 -32.77
C ASP A 544 18.62 -28.68 -33.92
N GLY A 545 19.12 -27.49 -33.60
CA GLY A 545 19.61 -26.49 -34.54
C GLY A 545 18.51 -25.69 -35.22
N ASP A 546 17.30 -25.66 -34.65
CA ASP A 546 16.16 -24.94 -35.21
C ASP A 546 16.12 -23.44 -34.85
N GLY A 547 17.06 -22.99 -33.99
CA GLY A 547 17.17 -21.63 -33.49
C GLY A 547 16.24 -21.30 -32.30
N GLY A 548 15.39 -22.25 -31.90
CA GLY A 548 14.61 -22.24 -30.67
C GLY A 548 15.37 -22.96 -29.55
N CYS A 549 15.16 -22.49 -28.31
CA CYS A 549 15.86 -23.05 -27.14
C CYS A 549 14.93 -23.22 -25.93
N SER A 550 13.62 -23.38 -26.17
CA SER A 550 12.62 -23.51 -25.11
C SER A 550 11.79 -24.79 -25.24
N THR A 551 12.15 -25.68 -26.17
CA THR A 551 11.39 -26.90 -26.42
C THR A 551 11.66 -27.90 -25.32
N TYR A 552 10.68 -28.06 -24.45
CA TYR A 552 10.81 -28.92 -23.28
C TYR A 552 11.18 -30.36 -23.66
N ALA A 553 10.42 -31.00 -24.55
CA ALA A 553 10.65 -32.40 -24.95
C ALA A 553 12.04 -32.68 -25.56
N LYS A 554 12.80 -31.63 -25.89
CA LYS A 554 14.16 -31.66 -26.44
C LYS A 554 15.25 -31.42 -25.40
N GLN A 555 14.87 -31.17 -24.13
CA GLN A 555 15.78 -30.87 -23.02
C GLN A 555 16.59 -29.58 -23.24
N GLU A 556 15.95 -28.57 -23.83
CA GLU A 556 16.60 -27.29 -24.16
C GLU A 556 16.68 -26.32 -23.00
N VAL A 557 15.93 -26.60 -21.92
CA VAL A 557 15.93 -25.80 -20.69
C VAL A 557 16.64 -26.62 -19.61
N VAL A 558 17.85 -26.19 -19.27
CA VAL A 558 18.79 -26.98 -18.46
C VAL A 558 19.25 -26.25 -17.19
N PRO A 559 19.53 -26.98 -16.10
CA PRO A 559 20.12 -26.39 -14.91
C PRO A 559 21.61 -26.06 -15.17
N PHE A 560 22.07 -24.91 -14.72
CA PHE A 560 23.50 -24.55 -14.77
C PHE A 560 24.09 -24.33 -13.38
N ILE A 561 25.40 -24.52 -13.31
CA ILE A 561 26.27 -24.01 -12.26
C ILE A 561 27.38 -23.16 -12.89
N TRP A 562 27.70 -22.04 -12.25
CA TRP A 562 28.84 -21.20 -12.55
C TRP A 562 29.73 -21.13 -11.32
N THR A 563 31.04 -21.23 -11.52
CA THR A 563 32.03 -21.05 -10.45
C THR A 563 33.05 -19.99 -10.81
N HIS A 564 33.48 -19.20 -9.84
CA HIS A 564 34.47 -18.15 -10.00
C HIS A 564 35.89 -18.72 -10.15
N GLY A 565 36.74 -18.03 -10.92
CA GLY A 565 38.16 -18.36 -11.07
C GLY A 565 38.57 -18.71 -12.49
N LYS A 566 39.87 -18.97 -12.67
CA LYS A 566 40.50 -19.16 -13.99
C LYS A 566 39.98 -20.40 -14.74
N ASP A 567 39.70 -21.47 -14.01
CA ASP A 567 39.17 -22.73 -14.55
C ASP A 567 37.66 -22.87 -14.26
N GLY A 568 37.03 -21.75 -13.84
CA GLY A 568 35.59 -21.65 -13.61
C GLY A 568 34.82 -21.29 -14.88
N GLY A 569 33.56 -20.87 -14.71
CA GLY A 569 32.64 -20.56 -15.81
C GLY A 569 31.33 -21.36 -15.73
N MET A 570 30.38 -20.97 -16.58
CA MET A 570 29.06 -21.59 -16.65
C MET A 570 29.16 -22.96 -17.33
N ARG A 571 28.48 -23.94 -16.75
CA ARG A 571 28.33 -25.29 -17.30
C ARG A 571 27.00 -25.89 -16.88
N GLN A 572 26.51 -26.81 -17.70
CA GLN A 572 25.29 -27.57 -17.41
C GLN A 572 25.53 -28.58 -16.28
N LEU A 573 24.60 -28.65 -15.33
CA LEU A 573 24.55 -29.72 -14.32
C LEU A 573 23.98 -31.01 -14.93
N ASP A 574 24.36 -32.18 -14.39
CA ASP A 574 23.85 -33.46 -14.87
C ASP A 574 22.31 -33.49 -14.84
N ASN A 575 21.68 -33.83 -15.96
CA ASN A 575 20.23 -33.94 -16.08
C ASN A 575 19.80 -35.33 -16.61
N SER A 576 20.73 -36.29 -16.65
CA SER A 576 20.51 -37.61 -17.25
C SER A 576 19.51 -38.49 -16.49
N GLY A 577 19.39 -38.29 -15.17
CA GLY A 577 18.45 -39.00 -14.29
C GLY A 577 17.02 -38.43 -14.27
N ILE A 578 16.74 -37.33 -14.96
CA ILE A 578 15.45 -36.65 -14.94
C ILE A 578 14.50 -37.29 -15.98
N PRO A 579 13.25 -37.67 -15.62
CA PRO A 579 12.32 -38.25 -16.58
C PRO A 579 12.08 -37.37 -17.81
N ARG A 580 12.28 -37.92 -19.01
CA ARG A 580 12.14 -37.17 -20.28
C ARG A 580 10.74 -36.61 -20.56
N ALA A 581 9.72 -37.11 -19.89
CA ALA A 581 8.32 -36.67 -20.06
C ALA A 581 8.00 -35.35 -19.34
N THR A 582 8.86 -34.92 -18.42
CA THR A 582 8.74 -33.69 -17.60
C THR A 582 9.95 -32.83 -17.92
N SER A 583 9.80 -31.93 -18.87
CA SER A 583 10.89 -31.69 -19.81
C SER A 583 11.53 -30.29 -19.69
N TRP A 584 11.65 -29.79 -18.46
CA TRP A 584 12.67 -28.80 -18.11
C TRP A 584 13.07 -28.88 -16.64
N ALA A 585 14.36 -28.67 -16.37
CA ALA A 585 14.91 -28.65 -15.02
C ALA A 585 15.66 -27.35 -14.78
N ARG A 586 15.59 -26.85 -13.55
CA ARG A 586 16.35 -25.69 -13.09
C ARG A 586 17.08 -25.99 -11.80
N ALA A 587 18.23 -25.36 -11.61
CA ALA A 587 18.83 -25.19 -10.31
C ALA A 587 18.37 -23.83 -9.75
N HIS A 588 17.88 -23.80 -8.51
CA HIS A 588 17.27 -22.60 -7.94
C HIS A 588 17.73 -22.23 -6.54
N ALA A 589 18.55 -23.07 -5.89
CA ALA A 589 19.17 -22.73 -4.62
C ALA A 589 20.54 -23.39 -4.48
N VAL A 590 21.44 -22.80 -3.70
CA VAL A 590 22.77 -23.34 -3.42
C VAL A 590 23.15 -23.13 -1.95
N SER A 591 23.82 -24.12 -1.35
CA SER A 591 24.31 -24.01 0.03
C SER A 591 25.31 -22.88 0.18
N GLY A 592 25.43 -22.34 1.40
CA GLY A 592 26.34 -21.22 1.68
C GLY A 592 27.80 -21.49 1.30
N ASN A 593 28.25 -22.75 1.38
CA ASN A 593 29.58 -23.20 0.97
C ASN A 593 29.71 -23.57 -0.53
N GLY A 594 28.63 -23.44 -1.31
CA GLY A 594 28.61 -23.67 -2.75
C GLY A 594 28.60 -25.15 -3.20
N LYS A 595 28.44 -26.11 -2.27
CA LYS A 595 28.62 -27.55 -2.55
C LYS A 595 27.34 -28.34 -2.82
N VAL A 596 26.21 -27.89 -2.29
CA VAL A 596 24.91 -28.54 -2.49
C VAL A 596 24.04 -27.61 -3.30
N VAL A 597 23.62 -28.05 -4.48
CA VAL A 597 22.72 -27.32 -5.35
C VAL A 597 21.36 -28.00 -5.31
N LEU A 598 20.30 -27.22 -5.15
CA LEU A 598 18.93 -27.68 -5.20
C LEU A 598 18.25 -27.18 -6.47
N GLY A 599 17.23 -27.91 -6.89
CA GLY A 599 16.47 -27.57 -8.06
C GLY A 599 15.12 -28.24 -8.11
N ASN A 600 14.45 -28.06 -9.23
CA ASN A 600 13.14 -28.63 -9.45
C ASN A 600 12.93 -28.92 -10.94
N ASN A 601 12.04 -29.89 -11.18
CA ASN A 601 11.65 -30.35 -12.49
C ASN A 601 10.20 -29.95 -12.81
N GLY A 602 10.00 -28.73 -13.29
CA GLY A 602 8.69 -28.24 -13.74
C GLY A 602 7.55 -28.32 -12.71
N GLY A 603 7.87 -28.16 -11.43
CA GLY A 603 6.96 -28.25 -10.28
C GLY A 603 6.62 -29.67 -9.83
N SER A 604 7.22 -30.70 -10.44
CA SER A 604 6.81 -32.10 -10.25
C SER A 604 7.72 -32.91 -9.33
N ALA A 605 8.97 -32.46 -9.11
CA ALA A 605 9.95 -33.19 -8.30
C ALA A 605 11.08 -32.28 -7.83
N ALA A 606 11.46 -32.42 -6.56
CA ALA A 606 12.68 -31.81 -6.02
C ALA A 606 13.92 -32.53 -6.56
N LEU A 607 14.95 -31.74 -6.88
CA LEU A 607 16.24 -32.19 -7.42
C LEU A 607 17.37 -31.70 -6.51
N ALA A 608 18.47 -32.46 -6.48
CA ALA A 608 19.71 -32.02 -5.84
C ALA A 608 20.97 -32.50 -6.56
N TRP A 609 22.04 -31.73 -6.46
CA TRP A 609 23.40 -32.09 -6.89
C TRP A 609 24.36 -31.83 -5.73
N VAL A 610 25.12 -32.85 -5.35
CA VAL A 610 26.10 -32.77 -4.25
C VAL A 610 27.49 -32.83 -4.87
N GLU A 611 28.29 -31.78 -4.64
CA GLU A 611 29.64 -31.63 -5.21
C GLU A 611 29.68 -31.85 -6.74
N GLU A 612 28.68 -31.31 -7.45
CA GLU A 612 28.49 -31.46 -8.90
C GLU A 612 28.39 -32.92 -9.39
N GLY A 613 28.04 -33.85 -8.48
CA GLY A 613 27.78 -35.25 -8.81
C GLY A 613 26.49 -35.44 -9.65
N PRO A 614 26.13 -36.71 -9.92
CA PRO A 614 24.89 -37.04 -10.62
C PRO A 614 23.64 -36.46 -9.94
N VAL A 615 22.61 -36.15 -10.73
CA VAL A 615 21.35 -35.63 -10.20
C VAL A 615 20.69 -36.63 -9.25
N LYS A 616 20.28 -36.16 -8.07
CA LYS A 616 19.40 -36.87 -7.15
C LYS A 616 17.97 -36.39 -7.37
N VAL A 617 17.09 -37.29 -7.81
CA VAL A 617 15.64 -37.03 -7.92
C VAL A 617 14.99 -37.47 -6.61
N LEU A 618 14.46 -36.52 -5.84
CA LEU A 618 13.95 -36.78 -4.48
C LEU A 618 12.45 -37.15 -4.45
N TYR A 619 11.83 -37.21 -5.63
CA TYR A 619 10.45 -37.64 -5.84
C TYR A 619 10.36 -39.16 -6.07
N GLY A 620 9.29 -39.80 -5.58
CA GLY A 620 9.05 -41.24 -5.73
C GLY A 620 9.72 -42.14 -4.67
N GLY A 621 10.46 -41.56 -3.73
CA GLY A 621 10.96 -42.23 -2.52
C GLY A 621 9.98 -42.17 -1.35
N GLU A 622 10.45 -42.51 -0.13
CA GLU A 622 9.63 -42.55 1.09
C GLU A 622 8.88 -41.25 1.40
N TYR A 623 9.54 -40.11 1.21
CA TYR A 623 8.98 -38.78 1.46
C TYR A 623 8.49 -38.08 0.18
N SER A 624 8.85 -38.60 -1.00
CA SER A 624 8.44 -38.10 -2.32
C SER A 624 8.39 -36.56 -2.41
N ALA A 625 9.54 -35.90 -2.30
CA ALA A 625 9.62 -34.46 -2.18
C ALA A 625 9.19 -33.70 -3.46
N ARG A 626 8.39 -32.64 -3.27
CA ARG A 626 7.90 -31.74 -4.32
C ARG A 626 8.90 -30.63 -4.64
N GLU A 627 9.36 -29.98 -3.59
CA GLU A 627 10.24 -28.81 -3.66
C GLU A 627 11.35 -28.90 -2.60
N ALA A 628 12.48 -28.24 -2.91
CA ALA A 628 13.62 -28.11 -2.03
C ALA A 628 14.29 -26.77 -2.33
N THR A 629 14.24 -25.83 -1.39
CA THR A 629 14.66 -24.43 -1.58
C THR A 629 15.58 -23.97 -0.46
N ALA A 630 15.33 -24.41 0.78
CA ALA A 630 16.14 -24.05 1.94
C ALA A 630 17.25 -25.08 2.19
N VAL A 631 18.48 -24.59 2.39
CA VAL A 631 19.67 -25.39 2.67
C VAL A 631 20.62 -24.68 3.62
N SER A 632 21.22 -25.41 4.56
CA SER A 632 22.18 -24.88 5.53
C SER A 632 23.47 -24.41 4.87
N TYR A 633 24.28 -23.63 5.60
CA TYR A 633 25.55 -23.12 5.07
C TYR A 633 26.46 -24.24 4.58
N ASP A 634 26.59 -25.30 5.38
CA ASP A 634 27.45 -26.43 5.09
C ASP A 634 26.82 -27.47 4.13
N GLY A 635 25.52 -27.32 3.82
CA GLY A 635 24.76 -28.23 2.98
C GLY A 635 24.36 -29.54 3.66
N THR A 636 24.51 -29.67 4.98
CA THR A 636 24.16 -30.91 5.71
C THR A 636 22.68 -31.01 6.08
N LYS A 637 21.93 -29.91 6.01
CA LYS A 637 20.49 -29.88 6.21
C LYS A 637 19.81 -29.25 4.99
N VAL A 638 18.88 -29.98 4.39
CA VAL A 638 18.00 -29.50 3.31
C VAL A 638 16.56 -29.67 3.78
N ALA A 639 15.77 -28.61 3.78
CA ALA A 639 14.35 -28.71 4.09
C ALA A 639 13.55 -29.04 2.82
N LEU A 640 12.79 -30.13 2.88
CA LEU A 640 12.00 -30.65 1.77
C LEU A 640 10.52 -30.43 2.04
N ASP A 641 9.79 -29.92 1.05
CA ASP A 641 8.33 -29.98 1.00
C ASP A 641 7.90 -31.36 0.48
N THR A 642 6.95 -32.00 1.15
CA THR A 642 6.51 -33.38 0.85
C THR A 642 5.01 -33.47 0.60
N PHE A 643 4.59 -34.49 -0.16
CA PHE A 643 3.17 -34.63 -0.51
C PHE A 643 2.24 -34.85 0.68
N ASN A 644 2.63 -35.73 1.62
CA ASN A 644 1.71 -36.30 2.61
C ASN A 644 2.32 -36.46 4.02
N LYS A 645 3.55 -35.96 4.25
CA LYS A 645 4.27 -36.18 5.53
C LYS A 645 4.71 -34.88 6.21
N GLY A 646 4.29 -33.72 5.69
CA GLY A 646 4.79 -32.42 6.14
C GLY A 646 6.26 -32.20 5.75
N PRO A 647 6.86 -31.07 6.13
CA PRO A 647 8.25 -30.78 5.83
C PRO A 647 9.20 -31.72 6.58
N VAL A 648 10.33 -32.06 5.94
CA VAL A 648 11.38 -32.90 6.55
C VAL A 648 12.77 -32.33 6.28
N LEU A 649 13.72 -32.61 7.17
CA LEU A 649 15.13 -32.34 6.93
C LEU A 649 15.80 -33.57 6.31
N TRP A 650 16.51 -33.37 5.21
CA TRP A 650 17.31 -34.37 4.53
C TRP A 650 18.79 -34.01 4.59
N ASN A 651 19.63 -34.99 4.91
CA ASN A 651 21.09 -34.83 4.84
C ASN A 651 21.60 -35.40 3.51
N PRO A 652 22.12 -34.57 2.58
CA PRO A 652 22.55 -35.03 1.26
C PRO A 652 23.75 -35.98 1.26
N TYR A 653 24.55 -35.97 2.33
CA TYR A 653 25.79 -36.73 2.48
C TYR A 653 25.58 -38.09 3.16
N THR A 654 24.66 -38.18 4.13
CA THR A 654 24.31 -39.44 4.83
C THR A 654 23.04 -40.09 4.30
N GLU A 655 22.23 -39.34 3.55
CA GLU A 655 20.90 -39.73 3.05
C GLU A 655 19.86 -39.99 4.15
N GLU A 656 20.12 -39.47 5.35
CA GLU A 656 19.20 -39.56 6.49
C GLU A 656 18.11 -38.49 6.41
N TYR A 657 16.93 -38.83 6.92
CA TYR A 657 15.76 -37.96 7.02
C TYR A 657 15.40 -37.74 8.49
N THR A 658 15.06 -36.50 8.85
CA THR A 658 14.55 -36.12 10.17
C THR A 658 13.20 -35.46 9.99
N GLU A 659 12.17 -36.04 10.60
CA GLU A 659 10.83 -35.44 10.66
C GLU A 659 10.86 -34.23 11.60
N ILE A 660 10.33 -33.09 11.13
CA ILE A 660 10.32 -31.83 11.90
C ILE A 660 8.90 -31.34 12.21
N GLY A 661 7.89 -32.20 12.01
CA GLY A 661 6.48 -31.88 12.20
C GLY A 661 5.96 -30.90 11.14
N SER A 662 4.81 -30.30 11.42
CA SER A 662 4.19 -29.27 10.59
C SER A 662 3.36 -28.31 11.45
N LEU A 663 2.74 -27.32 10.81
CA LEU A 663 1.67 -26.52 11.38
C LEU A 663 0.42 -27.38 11.63
N THR A 664 -0.45 -26.93 12.52
CA THR A 664 -1.63 -27.68 12.97
C THR A 664 -2.93 -27.14 12.36
N TRP A 665 -3.77 -28.02 11.79
CA TRP A 665 -5.09 -27.65 11.29
C TRP A 665 -5.98 -27.07 12.40
N CYS A 666 -6.83 -26.10 12.07
CA CYS A 666 -7.74 -25.40 13.00
C CYS A 666 -7.07 -24.64 14.15
N VAL A 667 -5.76 -24.77 14.32
CA VAL A 667 -4.95 -23.94 15.20
C VAL A 667 -4.27 -22.88 14.35
N ASP A 668 -3.42 -23.28 13.41
CA ASP A 668 -2.61 -22.37 12.60
C ASP A 668 -3.25 -22.03 11.25
N LEU A 669 -4.01 -22.95 10.68
CA LEU A 669 -4.68 -22.78 9.38
C LEU A 669 -6.08 -23.43 9.40
N PRO A 670 -7.14 -22.69 9.03
CA PRO A 670 -8.46 -23.30 8.86
C PRO A 670 -8.49 -24.22 7.64
N TYR A 671 -9.31 -25.27 7.70
CA TYR A 671 -9.54 -26.15 6.56
C TYR A 671 -10.86 -25.82 5.86
N ASN A 672 -10.76 -25.09 4.74
CA ASN A 672 -11.91 -24.74 3.92
C ASN A 672 -12.20 -25.84 2.89
N HIS A 673 -13.18 -26.69 3.19
CA HIS A 673 -13.65 -27.72 2.27
C HIS A 673 -14.56 -27.12 1.19
N PHE A 674 -14.31 -27.46 -0.07
CA PHE A 674 -15.00 -26.87 -1.23
C PHE A 674 -16.54 -26.88 -1.16
N PHE A 675 -17.14 -27.93 -0.60
CA PHE A 675 -18.62 -28.05 -0.49
C PHE A 675 -19.18 -27.77 0.88
N LEU A 676 -18.36 -27.86 1.91
CA LEU A 676 -18.84 -27.79 3.29
C LEU A 676 -18.47 -26.45 3.92
N GLY A 677 -17.53 -25.68 3.38
CA GLY A 677 -17.01 -24.48 4.03
C GLY A 677 -15.93 -24.83 5.05
N ASN A 678 -15.73 -23.97 6.04
CA ASN A 678 -14.72 -24.16 7.08
C ASN A 678 -15.11 -25.33 8.00
N LEU A 679 -14.38 -26.44 7.92
CA LEU A 679 -14.67 -27.62 8.76
C LEU A 679 -14.31 -27.39 10.23
N CYS A 680 -13.37 -26.49 10.51
CA CYS A 680 -13.00 -26.13 11.88
C CYS A 680 -14.19 -25.48 12.61
N GLU A 681 -14.91 -24.58 11.93
CA GLU A 681 -16.15 -23.96 12.45
C GLU A 681 -17.31 -24.94 12.59
N GLN A 682 -17.22 -26.12 11.99
CA GLN A 682 -18.24 -27.18 12.08
C GLN A 682 -17.95 -28.19 13.19
N GLY A 683 -16.93 -27.93 14.01
CA GLY A 683 -16.59 -28.74 15.17
C GLY A 683 -15.70 -29.95 14.88
N PHE A 684 -15.09 -30.02 13.69
CA PHE A 684 -14.04 -31.02 13.42
C PHE A 684 -12.76 -30.67 14.19
N THR A 685 -12.14 -31.67 14.81
CA THR A 685 -10.88 -31.46 15.53
C THR A 685 -9.67 -31.46 14.58
N PRO A 686 -8.53 -30.85 14.97
CA PRO A 686 -7.29 -30.91 14.19
C PRO A 686 -6.92 -32.33 13.77
N GLU A 687 -7.04 -33.31 14.67
CA GLU A 687 -6.68 -34.71 14.43
C GLU A 687 -7.61 -35.39 13.43
N GLU A 688 -8.91 -35.06 13.46
CA GLU A 688 -9.88 -35.60 12.50
C GLU A 688 -9.59 -35.12 11.08
N ILE A 689 -9.21 -33.85 10.94
CA ILE A 689 -8.84 -33.26 9.65
C ILE A 689 -7.52 -33.84 9.18
N GLU A 690 -6.49 -33.86 10.04
CA GLU A 690 -5.18 -34.41 9.70
C GLU A 690 -5.28 -35.90 9.30
N ALA A 691 -6.10 -36.70 9.99
CA ALA A 691 -6.33 -38.08 9.62
C ALA A 691 -7.02 -38.24 8.25
N ALA A 692 -7.81 -37.25 7.83
CA ALA A 692 -8.52 -37.27 6.56
C ALA A 692 -7.67 -36.77 5.38
N VAL A 693 -6.84 -35.75 5.58
CA VAL A 693 -6.14 -35.06 4.48
C VAL A 693 -4.62 -35.00 4.62
N GLY A 694 -4.07 -35.46 5.74
CA GLY A 694 -2.65 -35.37 6.08
C GLY A 694 -2.28 -34.07 6.79
N PRO A 695 -1.03 -33.95 7.25
CA PRO A 695 -0.52 -32.73 7.88
C PRO A 695 -0.52 -31.57 6.89
N ILE A 696 -0.50 -30.35 7.41
CA ILE A 696 -0.37 -29.15 6.57
C ILE A 696 0.93 -29.25 5.75
N ALA A 697 0.85 -29.05 4.44
CA ALA A 697 2.05 -28.89 3.62
C ALA A 697 2.62 -27.49 3.85
N VAL A 698 3.88 -27.41 4.24
CA VAL A 698 4.63 -26.17 4.39
C VAL A 698 5.72 -26.20 3.34
N LEU A 699 5.74 -25.20 2.45
CA LEU A 699 6.86 -24.94 1.56
C LEU A 699 7.94 -24.21 2.37
N PRO A 700 9.07 -24.85 2.73
CA PRO A 700 10.20 -24.12 3.27
C PRO A 700 10.68 -23.12 2.21
N ILE A 701 11.12 -21.94 2.61
CA ILE A 701 11.58 -20.91 1.67
C ILE A 701 13.06 -20.63 1.89
N ASP A 702 13.47 -20.42 3.14
CA ASP A 702 14.87 -20.14 3.51
C ASP A 702 15.17 -20.67 4.93
N MET A 703 16.45 -20.81 5.26
CA MET A 703 16.92 -21.17 6.60
C MET A 703 18.19 -20.44 6.99
N ASN A 704 18.45 -20.41 8.30
CA ASN A 704 19.70 -19.87 8.85
C ASN A 704 20.88 -20.84 8.60
N ASP A 705 22.10 -20.41 8.90
CA ASP A 705 23.30 -21.17 8.51
C ASP A 705 23.38 -22.57 9.14
N ASP A 706 22.90 -22.70 10.38
CA ASP A 706 22.91 -23.96 11.14
C ASP A 706 21.68 -24.83 10.87
N GLY A 707 20.72 -24.34 10.08
CA GLY A 707 19.43 -24.99 9.82
C GLY A 707 18.63 -25.26 11.09
N THR A 708 18.69 -24.35 12.06
CA THR A 708 17.93 -24.36 13.33
C THR A 708 16.71 -23.46 13.29
N VAL A 709 16.67 -22.51 12.34
CA VAL A 709 15.52 -21.65 12.05
C VAL A 709 15.17 -21.78 10.58
N ILE A 710 13.91 -22.07 10.28
CA ILE A 710 13.41 -22.20 8.91
C ILE A 710 12.16 -21.35 8.79
N VAL A 711 12.05 -20.57 7.71
CA VAL A 711 10.82 -19.85 7.37
C VAL A 711 10.17 -20.51 6.16
N GLY A 712 8.84 -20.48 6.12
CA GLY A 712 8.09 -21.10 5.05
C GLY A 712 6.69 -20.55 4.89
N ARG A 713 5.97 -21.06 3.90
CA ARG A 713 4.56 -20.74 3.67
C ARG A 713 3.73 -21.99 3.56
N ALA A 714 2.56 -21.97 4.17
CA ALA A 714 1.55 -23.01 4.02
C ALA A 714 0.25 -22.46 3.45
N GLY A 715 -0.61 -23.37 2.99
CA GLY A 715 -1.92 -23.04 2.43
C GLY A 715 -1.91 -22.80 0.92
N SER A 716 -2.99 -22.18 0.44
CA SER A 716 -3.31 -22.03 -0.98
C SER A 716 -4.33 -20.90 -1.17
N LEU A 717 -4.60 -20.54 -2.43
CA LEU A 717 -5.66 -19.58 -2.76
C LEU A 717 -7.03 -19.93 -2.15
N PHE A 718 -7.33 -21.23 -1.97
CA PHE A 718 -8.64 -21.69 -1.48
C PHE A 718 -8.73 -21.81 0.05
N THR A 719 -7.59 -21.98 0.71
CA THR A 719 -7.51 -22.17 2.17
C THR A 719 -7.02 -20.91 2.90
N GLY A 720 -6.62 -19.88 2.17
CA GLY A 720 -5.77 -18.81 2.68
C GLY A 720 -4.31 -19.26 2.78
N THR A 721 -3.41 -18.29 2.94
CA THR A 721 -1.97 -18.49 3.14
C THR A 721 -1.59 -18.15 4.59
N VAL A 722 -0.62 -18.88 5.13
CA VAL A 722 -0.04 -18.62 6.46
C VAL A 722 1.48 -18.70 6.39
N GLY A 723 2.15 -17.79 7.10
CA GLY A 723 3.59 -17.79 7.27
C GLY A 723 3.99 -18.72 8.41
N GLY A 724 4.96 -19.59 8.15
CA GLY A 724 5.49 -20.53 9.13
C GLY A 724 6.88 -20.14 9.60
N LEU A 725 7.13 -20.32 10.89
CA LEU A 725 8.42 -20.22 11.55
C LEU A 725 8.71 -21.54 12.27
N TYR A 726 9.75 -22.25 11.84
CA TYR A 726 10.27 -23.41 12.55
C TYR A 726 11.46 -23.01 13.39
N VAL A 727 11.48 -23.48 14.64
CA VAL A 727 12.64 -23.37 15.53
C VAL A 727 12.99 -24.75 16.07
N GLU A 728 14.23 -25.19 15.88
CA GLU A 728 14.71 -26.48 16.38
C GLU A 728 14.54 -26.57 17.90
N GLY A 729 13.83 -27.60 18.35
CA GLY A 729 13.46 -27.79 19.76
C GLY A 729 12.10 -27.20 20.16
N LEU A 730 11.45 -26.39 19.32
CA LEU A 730 10.10 -25.86 19.54
C LEU A 730 9.09 -26.31 18.46
N GLY A 731 9.55 -26.60 17.24
CA GLY A 731 8.69 -26.99 16.12
C GLY A 731 8.23 -25.82 15.26
N TRP A 732 7.22 -26.07 14.42
CA TRP A 732 6.59 -25.05 13.58
C TRP A 732 5.57 -24.22 14.36
N MET A 733 5.55 -22.92 14.10
CA MET A 733 4.60 -21.96 14.64
C MET A 733 4.10 -21.05 13.52
N SER A 734 2.85 -20.59 13.62
CA SER A 734 2.37 -19.47 12.81
C SER A 734 3.17 -18.20 13.16
N LEU A 735 3.70 -17.52 12.14
CA LEU A 735 4.47 -16.29 12.33
C LEU A 735 3.61 -15.16 12.93
N ALA A 736 2.37 -15.02 12.46
CA ALA A 736 1.41 -14.06 12.98
C ALA A 736 1.17 -14.27 14.49
N LYS A 737 0.86 -15.52 14.89
CA LYS A 737 0.65 -15.85 16.31
C LYS A 737 1.90 -15.70 17.15
N PHE A 738 3.07 -16.01 16.59
CA PHE A 738 4.32 -15.79 17.29
C PHE A 738 4.53 -14.29 17.59
N PHE A 739 4.28 -13.41 16.62
CA PHE A 739 4.37 -11.96 16.81
C PHE A 739 3.29 -11.41 17.75
N GLU A 740 2.06 -11.92 17.65
CA GLU A 740 0.96 -11.61 18.57
C GLU A 740 1.37 -11.88 20.03
N LYS A 741 1.86 -13.09 20.32
CA LYS A 741 2.36 -13.46 21.65
C LYS A 741 3.54 -12.59 22.12
N GLN A 742 4.32 -12.05 21.20
CA GLN A 742 5.46 -11.18 21.52
C GLN A 742 5.04 -9.71 21.72
N GLY A 743 3.78 -9.37 21.46
CA GLY A 743 3.25 -8.00 21.60
C GLY A 743 3.66 -7.08 20.45
N VAL A 744 3.91 -7.61 19.26
CA VAL A 744 4.29 -6.81 18.07
C VAL A 744 3.04 -6.20 17.45
N ALA A 745 2.53 -5.12 18.06
CA ALA A 745 1.29 -4.45 17.65
C ALA A 745 1.27 -4.10 16.16
N GLU A 746 2.44 -3.73 15.60
CA GLU A 746 2.59 -3.39 14.18
C GLU A 746 2.34 -4.55 13.22
N ALA A 747 2.26 -5.77 13.75
CA ALA A 747 1.98 -6.98 13.01
C ALA A 747 0.55 -7.50 13.19
N PHE A 748 -0.25 -6.97 14.12
CA PHE A 748 -1.54 -7.57 14.51
C PHE A 748 -2.56 -7.54 13.37
N ASP A 749 -2.66 -6.42 12.68
CA ASP A 749 -3.56 -6.25 11.52
C ASP A 749 -2.94 -6.74 10.19
N PHE A 750 -1.78 -7.39 10.27
CA PHE A 750 -1.02 -7.85 9.11
C PHE A 750 -0.94 -9.39 9.08
N PRO A 751 -1.27 -10.06 7.97
CA PRO A 751 -1.42 -11.53 7.97
C PRO A 751 -0.10 -12.30 8.14
N MET A 752 1.06 -11.63 7.96
CA MET A 752 2.40 -12.22 8.07
C MET A 752 2.57 -13.53 7.27
N ASP A 753 1.89 -13.61 6.13
CA ASP A 753 1.67 -14.87 5.41
C ASP A 753 2.78 -15.23 4.41
N ASN A 754 3.76 -14.36 4.27
CA ASN A 754 4.80 -14.49 3.28
C ASN A 754 6.19 -14.09 3.80
N PRO A 755 6.76 -14.83 4.77
CA PRO A 755 8.19 -14.71 5.07
C PRO A 755 9.02 -15.25 3.90
N LEU A 756 10.11 -14.56 3.54
CA LEU A 756 10.87 -14.82 2.31
C LEU A 756 12.32 -15.19 2.55
N SER A 757 12.99 -14.60 3.53
CA SER A 757 14.40 -14.89 3.80
C SER A 757 14.80 -14.56 5.21
N VAL A 758 15.76 -15.31 5.75
CA VAL A 758 16.30 -15.19 7.11
C VAL A 758 17.82 -15.01 7.06
N ASP A 759 18.36 -14.28 8.03
CA ASP A 759 19.80 -14.08 8.16
C ASP A 759 20.56 -15.34 8.63
N GLY A 760 21.88 -15.23 8.74
CA GLY A 760 22.74 -16.36 9.10
C GLY A 760 22.52 -16.86 10.53
N ASP A 761 22.23 -15.95 11.45
CA ASP A 761 21.98 -16.28 12.86
C ASP A 761 20.55 -16.79 13.09
N GLY A 762 19.61 -16.49 12.19
CA GLY A 762 18.22 -16.91 12.29
C GLY A 762 17.34 -15.95 13.06
N ASN A 763 17.84 -14.75 13.40
CA ASN A 763 17.13 -13.79 14.25
C ASN A 763 16.68 -12.53 13.51
N LYS A 764 16.95 -12.41 12.22
CA LYS A 764 16.41 -11.35 11.37
C LYS A 764 15.79 -11.97 10.14
N LEU A 765 14.64 -11.45 9.72
CA LEU A 765 13.98 -11.91 8.51
C LEU A 765 13.35 -10.77 7.72
N VAL A 766 13.14 -11.03 6.44
CA VAL A 766 12.31 -10.20 5.54
C VAL A 766 11.21 -11.06 4.96
N GLY A 767 10.11 -10.39 4.64
CA GLY A 767 9.00 -10.99 3.94
C GLY A 767 8.15 -9.92 3.26
N GLY A 768 6.96 -10.31 2.87
CA GLY A 768 5.99 -9.42 2.25
C GLY A 768 4.56 -9.87 2.52
N LEU A 769 3.65 -9.46 1.63
CA LEU A 769 2.27 -9.94 1.61
C LEU A 769 2.08 -10.86 0.40
N ALA A 770 1.43 -12.01 0.59
CA ALA A 770 1.15 -12.89 -0.53
C ALA A 770 0.26 -12.19 -1.56
N GLY A 771 0.74 -12.09 -2.81
CA GLY A 771 -0.03 -11.51 -3.92
C GLY A 771 0.00 -9.99 -4.03
N ALA A 772 0.69 -9.27 -3.14
CA ALA A 772 0.81 -7.81 -3.18
C ALA A 772 2.26 -7.35 -3.09
N GLN A 773 2.58 -6.21 -3.74
CA GLN A 773 3.89 -5.59 -3.67
C GLN A 773 4.06 -4.86 -2.34
N MET A 774 4.67 -5.54 -1.38
CA MET A 774 5.03 -4.95 -0.10
C MET A 774 6.11 -5.81 0.53
N SER A 775 7.04 -5.16 1.21
CA SER A 775 8.07 -5.83 1.99
C SER A 775 8.21 -5.25 3.38
N TRP A 776 8.55 -6.12 4.32
CA TRP A 776 8.81 -5.80 5.70
C TRP A 776 10.11 -6.47 6.17
N TYR A 777 10.69 -5.92 7.23
CA TYR A 777 11.87 -6.40 7.94
C TYR A 777 11.51 -6.61 9.40
N VAL A 778 12.04 -7.68 10.00
CA VAL A 778 11.87 -7.96 11.42
C VAL A 778 13.22 -8.29 12.05
N ASP A 779 13.53 -7.61 13.16
CA ASP A 779 14.62 -7.97 14.08
C ASP A 779 14.03 -8.69 15.30
N MET A 780 14.34 -9.97 15.44
CA MET A 780 13.94 -10.84 16.55
C MET A 780 15.12 -11.15 17.48
N SER A 781 16.21 -10.38 17.45
CA SER A 781 17.40 -10.65 18.28
C SER A 781 17.08 -10.73 19.78
N GLU A 782 16.06 -9.98 20.21
CA GLU A 782 15.47 -10.02 21.54
C GLU A 782 14.02 -10.49 21.45
N VAL A 783 13.64 -11.43 22.32
CA VAL A 783 12.28 -11.97 22.45
C VAL A 783 11.94 -12.15 23.92
N PHE A 784 10.67 -12.29 24.23
CA PHE A 784 10.16 -12.47 25.59
C PHE A 784 9.56 -13.86 25.81
N VAL A 785 9.69 -14.30 27.05
CA VAL A 785 8.94 -15.44 27.61
C VAL A 785 8.22 -15.00 28.88
N CYS A 786 7.09 -15.65 29.16
CA CYS A 786 6.42 -15.53 30.44
C CYS A 786 6.94 -16.62 31.38
N GLU A 787 7.66 -16.20 32.41
CA GLU A 787 8.25 -17.08 33.43
C GLU A 787 7.70 -16.68 34.80
N ASP A 788 6.92 -17.56 35.42
CA ASP A 788 6.24 -17.31 36.70
C ASP A 788 5.37 -16.03 36.71
N GLY A 789 4.67 -15.76 35.60
CA GLY A 789 3.81 -14.59 35.44
C GLY A 789 4.57 -13.27 35.27
N LYS A 790 5.83 -13.34 34.83
CA LYS A 790 6.66 -12.16 34.53
C LYS A 790 7.27 -12.25 33.14
N ASP A 791 7.30 -11.10 32.48
CA ASP A 791 8.02 -10.90 31.23
C ASP A 791 9.53 -10.99 31.47
N VAL A 792 10.19 -11.92 30.79
CA VAL A 792 11.64 -12.12 30.83
C VAL A 792 12.19 -12.08 29.42
N SER A 793 13.06 -11.11 29.12
CA SER A 793 13.73 -11.03 27.82
C SER A 793 14.85 -12.06 27.69
N THR A 794 15.05 -12.56 26.47
CA THR A 794 16.07 -13.54 26.11
C THR A 794 16.43 -13.40 24.63
N THR A 795 17.47 -14.12 24.18
CA THR A 795 17.91 -14.08 22.78
C THR A 795 17.19 -15.11 21.91
N PHE A 796 16.98 -14.79 20.63
CA PHE A 796 16.48 -15.74 19.64
C PHE A 796 17.61 -16.32 18.75
N PRO A 797 17.53 -17.59 18.32
CA PRO A 797 16.54 -18.60 18.74
C PRO A 797 16.94 -19.31 20.05
N GLY A 798 18.24 -19.40 20.36
CA GLY A 798 18.75 -20.32 21.39
C GLY A 798 18.31 -20.00 22.82
N GLY A 799 18.22 -18.71 23.17
CA GLY A 799 17.76 -18.27 24.48
C GLY A 799 16.28 -18.57 24.71
N LEU A 800 15.45 -18.38 23.68
CA LEU A 800 14.03 -18.76 23.67
C LEU A 800 13.86 -20.26 23.90
N VAL A 801 14.54 -21.09 23.09
CA VAL A 801 14.48 -22.56 23.20
C VAL A 801 14.84 -23.01 24.62
N ASN A 802 15.92 -22.46 25.18
CA ASN A 802 16.37 -22.82 26.52
C ASN A 802 15.33 -22.47 27.59
N LYS A 803 14.72 -21.28 27.51
CA LYS A 803 13.70 -20.85 28.48
C LYS A 803 12.45 -21.71 28.42
N VAL A 804 11.95 -21.99 27.21
CA VAL A 804 10.74 -22.81 27.03
C VAL A 804 10.96 -24.25 27.50
N GLN A 805 12.12 -24.83 27.21
CA GLN A 805 12.47 -26.18 27.71
C GLN A 805 12.58 -26.24 29.25
N ASN A 806 12.77 -25.10 29.91
CA ASN A 806 12.76 -24.98 31.37
C ASN A 806 11.38 -24.60 31.95
N GLY A 807 10.33 -24.58 31.13
CA GLY A 807 8.94 -24.41 31.57
C GLY A 807 8.37 -23.00 31.42
N ALA A 808 9.09 -22.07 30.78
CA ALA A 808 8.53 -20.76 30.43
C ALA A 808 7.62 -20.85 29.20
N GLU A 809 6.67 -19.93 29.08
CA GLU A 809 5.76 -19.84 27.93
C GLU A 809 6.25 -18.80 26.92
N ILE A 810 6.08 -19.05 25.62
CA ILE A 810 6.54 -18.14 24.55
C ILE A 810 5.65 -16.90 24.52
N GLY A 811 6.25 -15.71 24.67
CA GLY A 811 5.53 -14.44 24.60
C GLY A 811 5.70 -13.59 25.85
N ARG A 812 5.06 -12.42 25.82
CA ARG A 812 4.83 -11.59 27.01
C ARG A 812 3.59 -12.10 27.73
N CYS A 813 3.58 -12.07 29.05
CA CYS A 813 2.50 -12.60 29.87
C CYS A 813 1.13 -11.98 29.58
N ALA A 814 1.08 -10.73 29.10
CA ALA A 814 -0.17 -10.06 28.73
C ALA A 814 -0.83 -10.65 27.46
N PHE A 815 -0.06 -11.36 26.62
CA PHE A 815 -0.48 -11.89 25.32
C PHE A 815 -0.49 -13.43 25.32
N ILE A 816 -0.52 -14.04 26.50
CA ILE A 816 -0.58 -15.49 26.69
C ILE A 816 -1.87 -15.77 27.46
N ASP A 817 -2.76 -16.55 26.83
CA ASP A 817 -4.08 -16.95 27.36
C ASP A 817 -4.04 -17.69 28.70
#